data_AF-S4XSR8-F1
#
_entry.id   AF-S4XSR8-F1
#
_cell.length_a   1.000
_cell.length_b   1.000
_cell.length_c   1.000
_cell.angle_alpha   90.00
_cell.angle_beta   90.00
_cell.angle_gamma   90.00
#
_symmetry.space_group_name_H-M   'P 1'
#
loop_
_entity.id
_entity.type
_entity.pdbx_description
1 polymer ?
#
loop_
_entity_poly.entity_id
_entity_poly.type
_entity_poly.pdbx_seq_one_letter_code
_entity_poly.pdbx_strand_id
1 'polypeptide(L)'
;MPSAPSSTRARSRRRARRSWLAALPLLAGALLHAPAARADGEGQADEADLHFELGRDSYKKGQFRAALEHFLASNRLVPNRNVVFNIALTYEELGRFADAHRYYDDALEGETDPEIVADAQAALERIAPRVAVLQIVTSPPGATIYVDRKDLGARGTAPRRLALAEGRYRILVELAGYEPVAVEDAAVKLGQTKEVLLVLRRIVGTVRVDVRGASEATVHVDNEGAPPACAAPCDLDLPPGRHVLYFSRAGYQAAPQPLTVAAHETVPITATLTPLTGSILVRASEPDALVEIDGRPMGFTPSVIQGVPVGRRRVRVSLRGFAPVERTIEVAAGQQAALRDLTLEPIREVSSASRVLERVEDAPASISVIEQQELRAFGYPTIAEALRGTRGVYLSNDHVVYSAGIRGLGEPLDYGNRLLVLSDGHSTNDNVLNASFVGSDARDDLHDVDHIEVVRGPGSLLYGTGALSGIVNLVPRGRDEPTGAHVAAGTYYDGVAHARAGFHVNAGRDAGVRASVTGARSDGFDVPVALRDPRGGPPAPIAERAETFRAGGTSGRAWYGPFTAQWMYHTREQRIPTGYVGTRLNDLGTTYDDAHMMAEVRYEPRPAPDLQLMARGHVNRFVWRGVYRFDEATVFEQQHGTWLGAELRAAWTPLAGLRVTGGGEVQGHPEATLRGVFADGRVRTKREPFGFGAGYLILDGSPAPWVRFSAGARLDVYSTFGPIFVPRAAVIFRPGPGGVLKIMGGSAFRAPSVSEQYYEDGETQVPAVDPAAGLTLEPESLHSAEVEYTQRIGDAWIALGAVHASLLSGGISLEEHDGLQRYANSKRNAFVVGGDVELRREWRQGWMLAAMYGYQRAQRGGRGGGGRLINAPEHLASFRGVVPVVERLAAAGLRINLEAPRRISRSAGGETRGAIVADLTVSGELQRFHARYVLGLYNAMDTRYDYPAAETYLSSTSRQNGRTFLAEITVSYP
;
A
#
# COMPACT_ATOMS: atom_id res chain seq x y z
N MET A 1 22.79 15.70 -63.97
CA MET A 1 23.73 15.01 -64.89
C MET A 1 24.75 14.24 -64.06
N PRO A 2 25.21 13.06 -64.46
CA PRO A 2 24.42 11.99 -65.10
C PRO A 2 24.84 10.57 -64.63
N SER A 3 24.01 9.60 -65.01
CA SER A 3 24.32 8.23 -65.47
C SER A 3 25.72 7.61 -65.22
N ALA A 4 25.72 6.38 -64.68
CA ALA A 4 26.18 5.09 -65.25
C ALA A 4 27.42 5.05 -66.22
N PRO A 5 28.04 3.88 -66.51
CA PRO A 5 28.33 2.65 -65.77
C PRO A 5 29.83 2.23 -65.91
N SER A 6 30.13 0.95 -65.61
CA SER A 6 31.36 0.16 -65.91
C SER A 6 32.53 0.33 -64.93
N SER A 7 33.40 -0.64 -64.63
CA SER A 7 33.43 -2.11 -64.65
C SER A 7 34.79 -2.49 -64.03
N THR A 8 34.91 -3.56 -63.23
CA THR A 8 35.94 -4.62 -63.32
C THR A 8 35.98 -5.54 -62.07
N ARG A 9 36.45 -6.78 -62.32
CA ARG A 9 36.43 -8.03 -61.54
C ARG A 9 37.32 -7.96 -60.26
N ALA A 10 37.27 -8.80 -59.23
CA ALA A 10 37.07 -10.26 -59.20
C ALA A 10 36.73 -10.82 -57.78
N ARG A 11 35.94 -11.91 -57.80
CA ARG A 11 35.87 -13.10 -56.91
C ARG A 11 35.66 -12.97 -55.38
N SER A 12 34.43 -13.24 -54.93
CA SER A 12 34.08 -14.45 -54.15
C SER A 12 32.56 -14.69 -54.21
N ARG A 13 32.12 -15.95 -54.38
CA ARG A 13 30.72 -16.34 -54.60
C ARG A 13 30.19 -17.14 -53.40
N ARG A 14 29.00 -16.78 -52.89
CA ARG A 14 28.04 -17.70 -52.25
C ARG A 14 26.64 -17.35 -52.78
N ARG A 15 25.94 -18.32 -53.39
CA ARG A 15 24.62 -18.14 -54.00
C ARG A 15 23.69 -19.32 -53.72
N ALA A 16 22.42 -18.98 -53.80
CA ALA A 16 21.22 -19.73 -53.47
C ALA A 16 20.79 -20.81 -54.48
N ARG A 17 19.92 -21.69 -53.96
CA ARG A 17 18.68 -22.29 -54.52
C ARG A 17 18.68 -22.99 -55.90
N ARG A 18 18.04 -24.18 -55.79
CA ARG A 18 17.06 -24.85 -56.67
C ARG A 18 17.58 -25.85 -57.72
N SER A 19 17.28 -27.12 -57.38
CA SER A 19 16.65 -28.19 -58.16
C SER A 19 17.39 -28.79 -59.37
N TRP A 20 17.57 -30.12 -59.30
CA TRP A 20 17.64 -31.17 -60.35
C TRP A 20 18.75 -32.21 -60.09
N LEU A 21 18.35 -33.49 -60.20
CA LEU A 21 19.03 -34.68 -60.75
C LEU A 21 20.16 -35.44 -59.99
N ALA A 22 19.82 -36.71 -59.68
CA ALA A 22 20.38 -37.96 -60.23
C ALA A 22 21.78 -38.52 -59.85
N ALA A 23 21.73 -39.84 -59.57
CA ALA A 23 22.72 -40.92 -59.78
C ALA A 23 23.84 -41.21 -58.73
N LEU A 24 23.58 -42.26 -57.93
CA LEU A 24 24.37 -43.49 -57.62
C LEU A 24 25.92 -43.47 -57.56
N PRO A 25 26.52 -44.20 -56.60
CA PRO A 25 27.15 -45.51 -56.90
C PRO A 25 26.95 -46.59 -55.78
N LEU A 26 26.75 -47.89 -56.07
CA LEU A 26 27.74 -49.01 -56.19
C LEU A 26 28.77 -49.03 -55.03
N LEU A 27 29.14 -50.11 -54.33
CA LEU A 27 29.01 -51.57 -54.48
C LEU A 27 29.68 -52.22 -53.22
N ALA A 28 29.10 -53.27 -52.62
CA ALA A 28 29.75 -54.36 -51.87
C ALA A 28 28.65 -55.25 -51.24
N GLY A 29 28.64 -56.59 -51.27
CA GLY A 29 29.58 -57.59 -51.76
C GLY A 29 28.84 -58.91 -52.04
N ALA A 30 29.50 -59.77 -52.82
CA ALA A 30 28.98 -60.97 -53.46
C ALA A 30 28.91 -62.21 -52.54
N LEU A 31 28.00 -63.15 -52.83
CA LEU A 31 28.32 -64.49 -53.36
C LEU A 31 27.08 -65.41 -53.51
N LEU A 32 27.04 -66.04 -54.70
CA LEU A 32 26.43 -67.33 -55.09
C LEU A 32 24.93 -67.43 -55.40
N HIS A 33 24.66 -67.44 -56.72
CA HIS A 33 23.49 -67.99 -57.38
C HIS A 33 23.70 -69.47 -57.77
N ALA A 34 22.64 -70.27 -57.57
CA ALA A 34 22.21 -71.36 -58.45
C ALA A 34 20.65 -71.37 -58.48
N PRO A 35 19.99 -71.88 -59.54
CA PRO A 35 18.59 -71.57 -59.89
C PRO A 35 17.59 -72.70 -59.56
N ALA A 36 16.31 -72.33 -59.37
CA ALA A 36 15.09 -73.13 -59.62
C ALA A 36 13.87 -72.25 -59.24
N ALA A 37 12.74 -72.14 -59.96
CA ALA A 37 12.30 -72.62 -61.26
C ALA A 37 11.13 -71.71 -61.68
N ARG A 38 10.96 -71.50 -63.00
CA ARG A 38 9.71 -71.04 -63.62
C ARG A 38 8.74 -72.22 -63.70
N ALA A 39 7.46 -72.00 -63.41
CA ALA A 39 6.30 -72.62 -64.07
C ALA A 39 5.00 -71.96 -63.57
N ASP A 40 3.95 -72.00 -64.41
CA ASP A 40 2.52 -71.83 -64.06
C ASP A 40 1.86 -70.44 -64.20
N GLY A 41 2.20 -69.67 -65.24
CA GLY A 41 1.42 -68.49 -65.65
C GLY A 41 0.74 -68.58 -67.03
N GLU A 42 1.42 -69.18 -68.03
CA GLU A 42 0.89 -69.30 -69.41
C GLU A 42 -0.09 -70.49 -69.58
N GLY A 43 0.14 -71.62 -68.89
CA GLY A 43 -0.68 -72.83 -69.07
C GLY A 43 -2.12 -72.73 -68.56
N GLN A 44 -2.39 -71.93 -67.52
CA GLN A 44 -3.74 -71.77 -66.97
C GLN A 44 -4.66 -70.93 -67.88
N ALA A 45 -4.09 -69.97 -68.62
CA ALA A 45 -4.85 -69.15 -69.58
C ALA A 45 -5.22 -69.95 -70.84
N ASP A 46 -4.28 -70.73 -71.38
CA ASP A 46 -4.52 -71.60 -72.52
C ASP A 46 -5.55 -72.71 -72.20
N GLU A 47 -5.53 -73.26 -70.98
CA GLU A 47 -6.51 -74.24 -70.50
C GLU A 47 -7.89 -73.60 -70.25
N ALA A 48 -7.93 -72.35 -69.74
CA ALA A 48 -9.17 -71.60 -69.58
C ALA A 48 -9.85 -71.27 -70.92
N ASP A 49 -9.07 -70.91 -71.94
CA ASP A 49 -9.56 -70.61 -73.29
C ASP A 49 -10.07 -71.87 -74.00
N LEU A 50 -9.37 -73.00 -73.86
CA LEU A 50 -9.84 -74.31 -74.35
C LEU A 50 -11.20 -74.68 -73.72
N HIS A 51 -11.35 -74.52 -72.41
CA HIS A 51 -12.62 -74.76 -71.73
C HIS A 51 -13.71 -73.75 -72.17
N PHE A 52 -13.37 -72.49 -72.44
CA PHE A 52 -14.33 -71.53 -72.96
C PHE A 52 -14.85 -71.90 -74.35
N GLU A 53 -13.96 -72.31 -75.26
CA GLU A 53 -14.34 -72.77 -76.60
C GLU A 53 -15.21 -74.04 -76.54
N LEU A 54 -14.81 -75.04 -75.75
CA LEU A 54 -15.60 -76.26 -75.52
C LEU A 54 -16.98 -75.94 -74.91
N GLY A 55 -17.05 -74.94 -74.02
CA GLY A 55 -18.28 -74.43 -73.45
C GLY A 55 -19.20 -73.82 -74.51
N ARG A 56 -18.67 -72.95 -75.38
CA ARG A 56 -19.43 -72.34 -76.49
C ARG A 56 -19.93 -73.37 -77.48
N ASP A 57 -19.11 -74.36 -77.79
CA ASP A 57 -19.45 -75.42 -78.75
C ASP A 57 -20.55 -76.34 -78.20
N SER A 58 -20.47 -76.67 -76.90
CA SER A 58 -21.51 -77.43 -76.19
C SER A 58 -22.82 -76.64 -76.07
N TYR A 59 -22.73 -75.31 -75.85
CA TYR A 59 -23.89 -74.43 -75.78
C TYR A 59 -24.66 -74.40 -77.12
N LYS A 60 -23.94 -74.25 -78.25
CA LYS A 60 -24.53 -74.27 -79.60
C LYS A 60 -25.19 -75.60 -79.96
N LYS A 61 -24.70 -76.72 -79.40
CA LYS A 61 -25.26 -78.07 -79.58
C LYS A 61 -26.46 -78.34 -78.65
N GLY A 62 -26.89 -77.37 -77.84
CA GLY A 62 -27.99 -77.52 -76.86
C GLY A 62 -27.62 -78.35 -75.63
N GLN A 63 -26.34 -78.64 -75.42
CA GLN A 63 -25.84 -79.45 -74.31
C GLN A 63 -25.49 -78.57 -73.11
N PHE A 64 -26.50 -77.87 -72.56
CA PHE A 64 -26.29 -76.81 -71.57
C PHE A 64 -25.60 -77.26 -70.27
N ARG A 65 -25.76 -78.51 -69.82
CA ARG A 65 -25.04 -79.01 -68.64
C ARG A 65 -23.53 -79.12 -68.88
N ALA A 66 -23.13 -79.67 -70.02
CA ALA A 66 -21.71 -79.77 -70.40
C ALA A 66 -21.12 -78.39 -70.68
N ALA A 67 -21.88 -77.50 -71.32
CA ALA A 67 -21.49 -76.11 -71.52
C ALA A 67 -21.21 -75.39 -70.19
N LEU A 68 -22.08 -75.59 -69.20
CA LEU A 68 -21.95 -74.98 -67.88
C LEU A 68 -20.69 -75.48 -67.14
N GLU A 69 -20.41 -76.79 -67.18
CA GLU A 69 -19.20 -77.35 -66.56
C GLU A 69 -17.94 -76.76 -67.17
N HIS A 70 -17.89 -76.65 -68.50
CA HIS A 70 -16.78 -76.04 -69.20
C HIS A 70 -16.65 -74.54 -68.94
N PHE A 71 -17.75 -73.78 -68.93
CA PHE A 71 -17.69 -72.36 -68.59
C PHE A 71 -17.28 -72.11 -67.13
N LEU A 72 -17.78 -72.91 -66.18
CA LEU A 72 -17.35 -72.83 -64.77
C LEU A 72 -15.88 -73.22 -64.59
N ALA A 73 -15.40 -74.23 -65.31
CA ALA A 73 -14.00 -74.63 -65.30
C ALA A 73 -13.11 -73.51 -65.86
N SER A 74 -13.49 -72.92 -66.99
CA SER A 74 -12.82 -71.76 -67.59
C SER A 74 -12.75 -70.59 -66.61
N ASN A 75 -13.88 -70.19 -66.01
CA ASN A 75 -13.93 -69.06 -65.07
C ASN A 75 -13.23 -69.33 -63.73
N ARG A 76 -13.03 -70.61 -63.35
CA ARG A 76 -12.25 -71.00 -62.17
C ARG A 76 -10.75 -70.92 -62.42
N LEU A 77 -10.30 -71.22 -63.65
CA LEU A 77 -8.90 -71.15 -64.07
C LEU A 77 -8.49 -69.70 -64.31
N VAL A 78 -9.25 -68.97 -65.13
CA VAL A 78 -9.07 -67.54 -65.37
C VAL A 78 -10.42 -66.84 -65.26
N PRO A 79 -10.68 -66.13 -64.15
CA PRO A 79 -11.90 -65.35 -63.99
C PRO A 79 -12.05 -64.33 -65.12
N ASN A 80 -13.09 -64.48 -65.94
CA ASN A 80 -13.32 -63.64 -67.11
C ASN A 80 -14.80 -63.29 -67.20
N ARG A 81 -15.11 -61.98 -67.20
CA ARG A 81 -16.47 -61.44 -67.17
C ARG A 81 -17.34 -61.90 -68.35
N ASN A 82 -16.75 -62.06 -69.53
CA ASN A 82 -17.46 -62.58 -70.70
C ASN A 82 -17.84 -64.06 -70.49
N VAL A 83 -17.01 -64.84 -69.79
CA VAL A 83 -17.33 -66.22 -69.42
C VAL A 83 -18.44 -66.23 -68.37
N VAL A 84 -18.42 -65.31 -67.40
CA VAL A 84 -19.48 -65.14 -66.38
C VAL A 84 -20.86 -64.89 -67.00
N PHE A 85 -20.95 -64.05 -68.02
CA PHE A 85 -22.19 -63.83 -68.75
C PHE A 85 -22.69 -65.10 -69.47
N ASN A 86 -21.77 -65.87 -70.06
CA ASN A 86 -22.11 -67.16 -70.68
C ASN A 86 -22.54 -68.22 -69.65
N ILE A 87 -21.96 -68.20 -68.44
CA ILE A 87 -22.41 -69.02 -67.31
C ILE A 87 -23.86 -68.66 -66.94
N ALA A 88 -24.16 -67.36 -66.86
CA ALA A 88 -25.51 -66.87 -66.54
C ALA A 88 -26.55 -67.31 -67.57
N LEU A 89 -26.26 -67.12 -68.86
CA LEU A 89 -27.09 -67.61 -69.98
C LEU A 89 -27.32 -69.12 -69.88
N THR A 90 -26.28 -69.89 -69.58
CA THR A 90 -26.38 -71.35 -69.48
C THR A 90 -27.24 -71.78 -68.29
N TYR A 91 -27.17 -71.09 -67.15
CA TYR A 91 -28.09 -71.33 -66.03
C TYR A 91 -29.53 -70.94 -66.36
N GLU A 92 -29.75 -69.89 -67.14
CA GLU A 92 -31.08 -69.47 -67.59
C GLU A 92 -31.73 -70.56 -68.46
N GLU A 93 -31.00 -71.11 -69.44
CA GLU A 93 -31.46 -72.21 -70.30
C GLU A 93 -31.72 -73.52 -69.52
N LEU A 94 -30.98 -73.75 -68.43
CA LEU A 94 -31.19 -74.87 -67.52
C LEU A 94 -32.37 -74.66 -66.54
N GLY A 95 -33.07 -73.53 -66.61
CA GLY A 95 -34.19 -73.18 -65.73
C GLY A 95 -33.78 -72.88 -64.29
N ARG A 96 -32.48 -72.66 -64.03
CA ARG A 96 -31.94 -72.33 -62.70
C ARG A 96 -31.84 -70.82 -62.53
N PHE A 97 -32.99 -70.15 -62.48
CA PHE A 97 -33.08 -68.69 -62.55
C PHE A 97 -32.36 -67.96 -61.40
N ALA A 98 -32.32 -68.52 -60.18
CA ALA A 98 -31.59 -67.90 -59.06
C ALA A 98 -30.07 -67.90 -59.27
N ASP A 99 -29.52 -68.98 -59.84
CA ASP A 99 -28.11 -69.05 -60.20
C ASP A 99 -27.80 -68.14 -61.40
N ALA A 100 -28.69 -68.11 -62.40
CA ALA A 100 -28.57 -67.21 -63.54
C ALA A 100 -28.54 -65.74 -63.10
N HIS A 101 -29.46 -65.34 -62.22
CA HIS A 101 -29.52 -63.99 -61.67
C HIS A 101 -28.25 -63.62 -60.91
N ARG A 102 -27.70 -64.54 -60.10
CA ARG A 102 -26.43 -64.30 -59.41
C ARG A 102 -25.31 -64.00 -60.40
N TYR A 103 -25.16 -64.81 -61.45
CA TYR A 103 -24.08 -64.63 -62.42
C TYR A 103 -24.33 -63.43 -63.35
N TYR A 104 -25.57 -63.04 -63.63
CA TYR A 104 -25.86 -61.78 -64.32
C TYR A 104 -25.52 -60.55 -63.46
N ASP A 105 -25.81 -60.58 -62.15
CA ASP A 105 -25.38 -59.52 -61.23
C ASP A 105 -23.86 -59.46 -61.10
N ASP A 106 -23.19 -60.61 -60.98
CA ASP A 106 -21.72 -60.69 -60.92
C ASP A 106 -21.08 -60.20 -62.26
N ALA A 107 -21.76 -60.37 -63.41
CA ALA A 107 -21.32 -59.86 -64.70
C ALA A 107 -21.45 -58.32 -64.82
N LEU A 108 -22.40 -57.71 -64.11
CA LEU A 108 -22.60 -56.25 -64.08
C LEU A 108 -21.62 -55.53 -63.13
N GLU A 109 -21.02 -56.23 -62.17
CA GLU A 109 -20.18 -55.62 -61.13
C GLU A 109 -18.88 -55.03 -61.72
N GLY A 110 -18.88 -53.71 -61.92
CA GLY A 110 -17.75 -52.95 -62.47
C GLY A 110 -17.61 -53.05 -63.99
N GLU A 111 -18.67 -53.40 -64.71
CA GLU A 111 -18.74 -53.35 -66.18
C GLU A 111 -19.06 -51.92 -66.66
N THR A 112 -18.38 -51.48 -67.71
CA THR A 112 -18.48 -50.12 -68.26
C THR A 112 -18.91 -50.09 -69.71
N ASP A 113 -18.94 -51.23 -70.41
CA ASP A 113 -19.45 -51.34 -71.77
C ASP A 113 -21.00 -51.23 -71.78
N PRO A 114 -21.58 -50.18 -72.37
CA PRO A 114 -23.01 -49.93 -72.33
C PRO A 114 -23.84 -50.99 -73.09
N GLU A 115 -23.30 -51.69 -74.08
CA GLU A 115 -24.03 -52.78 -74.76
C GLU A 115 -24.13 -54.01 -73.85
N ILE A 116 -23.02 -54.42 -73.24
CA ILE A 116 -22.98 -55.59 -72.33
C ILE A 116 -23.82 -55.32 -71.07
N VAL A 117 -23.78 -54.09 -70.55
CA VAL A 117 -24.63 -53.66 -69.43
C VAL A 117 -26.11 -53.72 -69.82
N ALA A 118 -26.49 -53.25 -71.01
CA ALA A 118 -27.87 -53.32 -71.48
C ALA A 118 -28.35 -54.76 -71.67
N ASP A 119 -27.52 -55.65 -72.23
CA ASP A 119 -27.85 -57.06 -72.44
C ASP A 119 -28.02 -57.82 -71.11
N ALA A 120 -27.14 -57.58 -70.13
CA ALA A 120 -27.24 -58.18 -68.80
C ALA A 120 -28.43 -57.63 -68.00
N GLN A 121 -28.72 -56.33 -68.11
CA GLN A 121 -29.91 -55.73 -67.49
C GLN A 121 -31.20 -56.28 -68.11
N ALA A 122 -31.27 -56.38 -69.44
CA ALA A 122 -32.42 -56.95 -70.14
C ALA A 122 -32.62 -58.44 -69.76
N ALA A 123 -31.53 -59.20 -69.59
CA ALA A 123 -31.61 -60.58 -69.12
C ALA A 123 -32.09 -60.68 -67.66
N LEU A 124 -31.62 -59.80 -66.77
CA LEU A 124 -32.10 -59.71 -65.38
C LEU A 124 -33.60 -59.36 -65.32
N GLU A 125 -34.05 -58.40 -66.12
CA GLU A 125 -35.47 -58.04 -66.22
C GLU A 125 -36.31 -59.21 -66.74
N ARG A 126 -35.79 -59.97 -67.72
CA ARG A 126 -36.47 -61.14 -68.28
C ARG A 126 -36.67 -62.26 -67.26
N ILE A 127 -35.68 -62.51 -66.41
CA ILE A 127 -35.77 -63.56 -65.36
C ILE A 127 -36.36 -63.04 -64.04
N ALA A 128 -36.50 -61.73 -63.86
CA ALA A 128 -36.99 -61.11 -62.61
C ALA A 128 -38.31 -61.70 -62.07
N PRO A 129 -39.34 -62.02 -62.90
CA PRO A 129 -40.57 -62.65 -62.40
C PRO A 129 -40.37 -64.08 -61.86
N ARG A 130 -39.22 -64.70 -62.14
CA ARG A 130 -38.88 -66.09 -61.81
C ARG A 130 -37.89 -66.23 -60.66
N VAL A 131 -37.49 -65.13 -60.01
CA VAL A 131 -36.59 -65.13 -58.86
C VAL A 131 -37.09 -64.21 -57.75
N ALA A 132 -36.63 -64.43 -56.53
CA ALA A 132 -36.84 -63.54 -55.40
C ALA A 132 -35.49 -62.94 -54.97
N VAL A 133 -35.41 -61.62 -54.75
CA VAL A 133 -34.12 -60.95 -54.47
C VAL A 133 -34.11 -60.32 -53.07
N LEU A 134 -33.08 -60.62 -52.27
CA LEU A 134 -32.78 -59.94 -51.00
C LEU A 134 -31.63 -58.95 -51.19
N GLN A 135 -31.86 -57.67 -50.89
CA GLN A 135 -30.82 -56.64 -50.85
C GLN A 135 -30.36 -56.41 -49.41
N ILE A 136 -29.14 -56.81 -49.08
CA ILE A 136 -28.61 -56.77 -47.71
C ILE A 136 -27.66 -55.58 -47.59
N VAL A 137 -27.94 -54.69 -46.64
CA VAL A 137 -27.15 -53.46 -46.37
C VAL A 137 -26.73 -53.44 -44.90
N THR A 138 -25.50 -53.00 -44.60
CA THR A 138 -25.01 -52.87 -43.21
C THR A 138 -24.47 -51.47 -42.90
N SER A 139 -24.56 -51.08 -41.63
CA SER A 139 -24.00 -49.84 -41.11
C SER A 139 -23.12 -50.14 -39.88
N PRO A 140 -21.79 -49.92 -39.94
CA PRO A 140 -21.01 -49.52 -41.12
C PRO A 140 -20.98 -50.61 -42.23
N PRO A 141 -20.70 -50.24 -43.50
CA PRO A 141 -20.69 -51.18 -44.63
C PRO A 141 -19.47 -52.13 -44.58
N GLY A 142 -19.52 -53.22 -45.35
CA GLY A 142 -18.43 -54.19 -45.45
C GLY A 142 -18.56 -55.44 -44.58
N ALA A 143 -19.69 -55.61 -43.89
CA ALA A 143 -19.94 -56.81 -43.09
C ALA A 143 -20.07 -58.06 -43.99
N THR A 144 -19.49 -59.17 -43.55
CA THR A 144 -19.60 -60.48 -44.22
C THR A 144 -21.00 -61.05 -44.00
N ILE A 145 -21.67 -61.47 -45.08
CA ILE A 145 -23.05 -61.96 -45.07
C ILE A 145 -23.07 -63.50 -45.10
N TYR A 146 -23.92 -64.09 -44.27
CA TYR A 146 -24.24 -65.52 -44.25
C TYR A 146 -25.76 -65.71 -44.35
N VAL A 147 -26.18 -66.77 -45.05
CA VAL A 147 -27.60 -67.15 -45.20
C VAL A 147 -27.83 -68.51 -44.56
N ASP A 148 -28.85 -68.58 -43.70
CA ASP A 148 -29.28 -69.65 -42.81
C ASP A 148 -28.26 -70.09 -41.76
N ARG A 149 -27.09 -70.54 -42.21
CA ARG A 149 -26.04 -71.04 -41.34
C ARG A 149 -24.65 -70.67 -41.86
N LYS A 150 -23.74 -70.36 -40.92
CA LYS A 150 -22.38 -69.86 -41.22
C LYS A 150 -21.49 -70.91 -41.90
N ASP A 151 -21.72 -72.18 -41.62
CA ASP A 151 -21.00 -73.33 -42.19
C ASP A 151 -21.28 -73.55 -43.69
N LEU A 152 -22.35 -72.97 -44.24
CA LEU A 152 -22.68 -73.03 -45.67
C LEU A 152 -21.82 -72.11 -46.55
N GLY A 153 -20.90 -71.36 -45.94
CA GLY A 153 -20.01 -70.42 -46.60
C GLY A 153 -20.58 -68.99 -46.71
N ALA A 154 -19.69 -68.01 -46.79
CA ALA A 154 -20.06 -66.60 -46.94
C ALA A 154 -20.75 -66.36 -48.31
N ARG A 155 -21.77 -65.50 -48.30
CA ARG A 155 -22.51 -65.08 -49.51
C ARG A 155 -22.05 -63.71 -50.03
N GLY A 156 -20.89 -63.23 -49.59
CA GLY A 156 -20.28 -61.95 -49.97
C GLY A 156 -20.29 -60.92 -48.83
N THR A 157 -19.98 -59.67 -49.14
CA THR A 157 -19.97 -58.54 -48.19
C THR A 157 -21.07 -57.54 -48.51
N ALA A 158 -21.72 -56.96 -47.50
CA ALA A 158 -22.76 -55.96 -47.69
C ALA A 158 -22.15 -54.60 -48.13
N PRO A 159 -22.80 -53.84 -49.03
CA PRO A 159 -24.12 -54.08 -49.61
C PRO A 159 -24.11 -55.13 -50.74
N ARG A 160 -25.05 -56.08 -50.73
CA ARG A 160 -25.15 -57.12 -51.78
C ARG A 160 -26.59 -57.56 -52.06
N ARG A 161 -26.91 -57.83 -53.32
CA ARG A 161 -28.16 -58.47 -53.77
C ARG A 161 -27.97 -59.98 -53.87
N LEU A 162 -28.90 -60.74 -53.30
CA LEU A 162 -28.89 -62.21 -53.30
C LEU A 162 -30.20 -62.71 -53.89
N ALA A 163 -30.13 -63.35 -55.06
CA ALA A 163 -31.27 -64.05 -55.64
C ALA A 163 -31.44 -65.43 -54.98
N LEU A 164 -32.65 -65.70 -54.51
CA LEU A 164 -33.01 -66.91 -53.76
C LEU A 164 -34.32 -67.48 -54.31
N ALA A 165 -34.57 -68.76 -54.01
CA ALA A 165 -35.90 -69.35 -54.22
C ALA A 165 -36.90 -68.72 -53.23
N GLU A 166 -38.19 -68.73 -53.58
CA GLU A 166 -39.24 -68.28 -52.65
C GLU A 166 -39.20 -69.09 -51.35
N GLY A 167 -39.20 -68.38 -50.22
CA GLY A 167 -38.98 -68.98 -48.90
C GLY A 167 -38.68 -67.95 -47.81
N ARG A 168 -38.34 -68.45 -46.62
CA ARG A 168 -37.88 -67.65 -45.47
C ARG A 168 -36.44 -68.02 -45.15
N TYR A 169 -35.60 -67.01 -44.95
CA TYR A 169 -34.17 -67.19 -44.71
C TYR A 169 -33.73 -66.46 -43.45
N ARG A 170 -32.73 -67.02 -42.77
CA ARG A 170 -32.03 -66.32 -41.68
C ARG A 170 -30.79 -65.61 -42.23
N ILE A 171 -30.66 -64.31 -42.03
CA ILE A 171 -29.52 -63.51 -42.52
C ILE A 171 -28.63 -63.15 -41.35
N LEU A 172 -27.35 -63.56 -41.37
CA LEU A 172 -26.36 -63.21 -40.35
C LEU A 172 -25.27 -62.32 -40.97
N VAL A 173 -24.86 -61.28 -40.24
CA VAL A 173 -23.76 -60.41 -40.66
C VAL A 173 -22.72 -60.26 -39.57
N GLU A 174 -21.45 -60.26 -39.97
CA GLU A 174 -20.31 -60.09 -39.08
C GLU A 174 -19.33 -59.06 -39.63
N LEU A 175 -18.84 -58.18 -38.75
CA LEU A 175 -17.78 -57.23 -39.06
C LEU A 175 -16.78 -57.21 -37.91
N ALA A 176 -15.48 -57.28 -38.23
CA ALA A 176 -14.43 -57.29 -37.23
C ALA A 176 -14.48 -56.03 -36.34
N GLY A 177 -14.47 -56.22 -35.01
CA GLY A 177 -14.59 -55.13 -34.02
C GLY A 177 -16.02 -54.73 -33.66
N TYR A 178 -17.01 -55.42 -34.22
CA TYR A 178 -18.44 -55.20 -33.96
C TYR A 178 -19.13 -56.50 -33.52
N GLU A 179 -20.23 -56.37 -32.79
CA GLU A 179 -21.09 -57.47 -32.39
C GLU A 179 -21.80 -58.08 -33.62
N PRO A 180 -21.82 -59.42 -33.80
CA PRO A 180 -22.59 -60.08 -34.85
C PRO A 180 -24.09 -59.78 -34.74
N VAL A 181 -24.78 -59.58 -35.88
CA VAL A 181 -26.22 -59.32 -35.92
C VAL A 181 -26.91 -60.33 -36.86
N ALA A 182 -28.08 -60.83 -36.47
CA ALA A 182 -28.88 -61.75 -37.28
C ALA A 182 -30.35 -61.30 -37.42
N VAL A 183 -30.96 -61.63 -38.56
CA VAL A 183 -32.39 -61.47 -38.85
C VAL A 183 -32.96 -62.86 -39.13
N GLU A 184 -33.89 -63.33 -38.30
CA GLU A 184 -34.32 -64.73 -38.25
C GLU A 184 -35.40 -65.12 -39.29
N ASP A 185 -36.07 -64.16 -39.94
CA ASP A 185 -37.28 -64.43 -40.76
C ASP A 185 -37.37 -63.52 -42.01
N ALA A 186 -36.32 -63.48 -42.83
CA ALA A 186 -36.32 -62.74 -44.09
C ALA A 186 -37.13 -63.49 -45.18
N ALA A 187 -38.45 -63.31 -45.16
CA ALA A 187 -39.36 -63.87 -46.17
C ALA A 187 -39.26 -63.14 -47.53
N VAL A 188 -39.15 -63.90 -48.62
CA VAL A 188 -39.15 -63.40 -50.01
C VAL A 188 -40.02 -64.24 -50.94
N LYS A 189 -40.65 -63.59 -51.93
CA LYS A 189 -41.55 -64.19 -52.94
C LYS A 189 -41.03 -63.97 -54.36
N LEU A 190 -41.39 -64.84 -55.31
CA LEU A 190 -41.01 -64.68 -56.72
C LEU A 190 -41.51 -63.32 -57.28
N GLY A 191 -40.66 -62.64 -58.03
CA GLY A 191 -40.93 -61.30 -58.58
C GLY A 191 -40.75 -60.15 -57.58
N GLN A 192 -40.36 -60.42 -56.33
CA GLN A 192 -40.15 -59.41 -55.29
C GLN A 192 -38.66 -59.16 -55.03
N THR A 193 -38.28 -57.88 -54.93
CA THR A 193 -37.02 -57.45 -54.30
C THR A 193 -37.31 -56.89 -52.91
N LYS A 194 -36.60 -57.36 -51.87
CA LYS A 194 -36.78 -56.91 -50.48
C LYS A 194 -35.44 -56.51 -49.86
N GLU A 195 -35.39 -55.32 -49.27
CA GLU A 195 -34.20 -54.81 -48.59
C GLU A 195 -34.17 -55.18 -47.09
N VAL A 196 -32.98 -55.47 -46.55
CA VAL A 196 -32.72 -55.77 -45.14
C VAL A 196 -31.50 -54.95 -44.68
N LEU A 197 -31.72 -53.99 -43.76
CA LEU A 197 -30.68 -53.16 -43.16
C LEU A 197 -30.31 -53.66 -41.76
N LEU A 198 -29.01 -53.88 -41.50
CA LEU A 198 -28.50 -54.29 -40.18
C LEU A 198 -27.46 -53.29 -39.64
N VAL A 199 -27.66 -52.79 -38.42
CA VAL A 199 -26.78 -51.84 -37.74
C VAL A 199 -25.92 -52.58 -36.71
N LEU A 200 -24.60 -52.52 -36.87
CA LEU A 200 -23.62 -53.22 -36.05
C LEU A 200 -23.16 -52.33 -34.88
N ARG A 201 -23.04 -52.90 -33.67
CA ARG A 201 -22.54 -52.20 -32.48
C ARG A 201 -21.06 -52.51 -32.25
N ARG A 202 -20.24 -51.49 -31.95
CA ARG A 202 -18.80 -51.66 -31.75
C ARG A 202 -18.51 -52.25 -30.36
N ILE A 203 -17.56 -53.16 -30.27
CA ILE A 203 -17.09 -53.72 -28.99
C ILE A 203 -16.11 -52.72 -28.35
N VAL A 204 -16.45 -52.21 -27.16
CA VAL A 204 -15.65 -51.21 -26.40
C VAL A 204 -15.55 -51.59 -24.92
N GLY A 205 -14.54 -51.06 -24.22
CA GLY A 205 -14.50 -50.97 -22.76
C GLY A 205 -14.50 -49.50 -22.32
N THR A 206 -14.93 -49.23 -21.09
CA THR A 206 -15.11 -47.86 -20.60
C THR A 206 -13.95 -47.47 -19.67
N VAL A 207 -13.29 -46.34 -19.91
CA VAL A 207 -12.25 -45.82 -19.04
C VAL A 207 -12.80 -44.67 -18.22
N ARG A 208 -12.82 -44.80 -16.89
CA ARG A 208 -13.24 -43.74 -15.98
C ARG A 208 -12.03 -42.90 -15.59
N VAL A 209 -11.97 -41.67 -16.10
CA VAL A 209 -10.84 -40.77 -15.94
C VAL A 209 -11.14 -39.72 -14.87
N ASP A 210 -10.26 -39.63 -13.88
CA ASP A 210 -10.26 -38.62 -12.82
C ASP A 210 -8.92 -37.88 -12.76
N VAL A 211 -8.90 -36.69 -12.15
CA VAL A 211 -7.71 -35.83 -12.06
C VAL A 211 -7.53 -35.24 -10.66
N ARG A 212 -6.28 -35.24 -10.20
CA ARG A 212 -5.85 -34.61 -8.93
C ARG A 212 -4.91 -33.43 -9.22
N GLY A 213 -5.02 -32.38 -8.42
CA GLY A 213 -4.17 -31.18 -8.51
C GLY A 213 -4.75 -30.03 -9.35
N ALA A 214 -5.61 -30.32 -10.33
CA ALA A 214 -6.40 -29.34 -11.08
C ALA A 214 -7.69 -29.99 -11.62
N SER A 215 -8.77 -29.22 -11.74
CA SER A 215 -10.03 -29.65 -12.34
C SER A 215 -10.09 -29.35 -13.85
N GLU A 216 -10.91 -30.09 -14.60
CA GLU A 216 -11.19 -29.84 -16.03
C GLU A 216 -9.95 -29.95 -16.93
N ALA A 217 -9.13 -30.98 -16.75
CA ALA A 217 -8.05 -31.29 -17.68
C ALA A 217 -8.63 -31.91 -18.96
N THR A 218 -8.12 -31.52 -20.11
CA THR A 218 -8.47 -32.14 -21.39
C THR A 218 -7.70 -33.44 -21.55
N VAL A 219 -8.41 -34.50 -21.92
CA VAL A 219 -7.85 -35.84 -22.11
C VAL A 219 -7.71 -36.12 -23.61
N HIS A 220 -6.54 -36.60 -24.02
CA HIS A 220 -6.23 -37.01 -25.38
C HIS A 220 -5.80 -38.48 -25.37
N VAL A 221 -6.15 -39.24 -26.41
CA VAL A 221 -5.93 -40.70 -26.47
C VAL A 221 -4.88 -41.02 -27.51
N ASP A 222 -3.91 -41.86 -27.13
CA ASP A 222 -2.79 -42.42 -27.89
C ASP A 222 -1.78 -41.41 -28.45
N ASN A 223 -2.18 -40.17 -28.67
CA ASN A 223 -1.36 -39.08 -29.16
C ASN A 223 -1.72 -37.76 -28.44
N GLU A 224 -0.72 -37.04 -27.95
CA GLU A 224 -0.89 -35.74 -27.28
C GLU A 224 -1.56 -34.68 -28.18
N GLY A 225 -1.35 -34.76 -29.50
CA GLY A 225 -1.98 -33.88 -30.50
C GLY A 225 -3.34 -34.35 -31.02
N ALA A 226 -3.90 -35.44 -30.49
CA ALA A 226 -5.21 -35.91 -30.89
C ALA A 226 -6.31 -34.90 -30.51
N PRO A 227 -7.45 -34.88 -31.21
CA PRO A 227 -8.61 -34.11 -30.78
C PRO A 227 -8.99 -34.44 -29.32
N PRO A 228 -9.48 -33.46 -28.54
CA PRO A 228 -9.97 -33.69 -27.18
C PRO A 228 -10.97 -34.85 -27.14
N ALA A 229 -10.65 -35.90 -26.38
CA ALA A 229 -11.54 -37.05 -26.20
C ALA A 229 -12.61 -36.74 -25.16
N CYS A 230 -12.23 -36.11 -24.04
CA CYS A 230 -13.15 -35.57 -23.04
C CYS A 230 -12.46 -34.54 -22.13
N ALA A 231 -13.23 -33.91 -21.24
CA ALA A 231 -12.72 -33.11 -20.13
C ALA A 231 -12.96 -33.86 -18.82
N ALA A 232 -11.89 -34.12 -18.06
CA ALA A 232 -11.95 -34.90 -16.83
C ALA A 232 -12.62 -34.10 -15.68
N PRO A 233 -13.45 -34.74 -14.84
CA PRO A 233 -13.74 -36.17 -14.82
C PRO A 233 -14.71 -36.62 -15.92
N CYS A 234 -14.41 -37.75 -16.58
CA CYS A 234 -15.20 -38.29 -17.69
C CYS A 234 -15.10 -39.81 -17.80
N ASP A 235 -16.14 -40.44 -18.37
CA ASP A 235 -16.11 -41.83 -18.83
C ASP A 235 -15.86 -41.84 -20.35
N LEU A 236 -14.89 -42.64 -20.81
CA LEU A 236 -14.42 -42.67 -22.19
C LEU A 236 -14.45 -44.10 -22.74
N ASP A 237 -15.22 -44.34 -23.80
CA ASP A 237 -15.29 -45.65 -24.43
C ASP A 237 -14.14 -45.84 -25.43
N LEU A 238 -13.30 -46.84 -25.18
CA LEU A 238 -12.15 -47.17 -25.99
C LEU A 238 -12.23 -48.62 -26.51
N PRO A 239 -11.69 -48.90 -27.72
CA PRO A 239 -11.56 -50.27 -28.20
C PRO A 239 -10.71 -51.13 -27.24
N PRO A 240 -10.91 -52.45 -27.21
CA PRO A 240 -10.03 -53.34 -26.46
C PRO A 240 -8.60 -53.28 -27.02
N GLY A 241 -7.60 -53.11 -26.14
CA GLY A 241 -6.21 -52.94 -26.55
C GLY A 241 -5.39 -52.10 -25.58
N ARG A 242 -4.13 -51.85 -25.94
CA ARG A 242 -3.23 -50.95 -25.19
C ARG A 242 -3.43 -49.53 -25.68
N HIS A 243 -3.66 -48.61 -24.75
CA HIS A 243 -3.85 -47.19 -25.00
C HIS A 243 -2.95 -46.34 -24.08
N VAL A 244 -2.72 -45.08 -24.45
CA VAL A 244 -2.02 -44.11 -23.59
C VAL A 244 -2.84 -42.82 -23.50
N LEU A 245 -3.20 -42.39 -22.29
CA LEU A 245 -3.89 -41.12 -22.08
C LEU A 245 -2.89 -40.00 -21.82
N TYR A 246 -3.07 -38.88 -22.53
CA TYR A 246 -2.35 -37.63 -22.33
C TYR A 246 -3.30 -36.59 -21.75
N PHE A 247 -2.80 -35.74 -20.86
CA PHE A 247 -3.60 -34.76 -20.14
C PHE A 247 -3.03 -33.37 -20.38
N SER A 248 -3.87 -32.45 -20.85
CA SER A 248 -3.48 -31.06 -21.09
C SER A 248 -4.34 -30.11 -20.25
N ARG A 249 -3.68 -29.16 -19.60
CA ARG A 249 -4.30 -28.03 -18.88
C ARG A 249 -3.30 -26.88 -18.86
N ALA A 250 -3.77 -25.68 -19.20
CA ALA A 250 -2.90 -24.51 -19.22
C ALA A 250 -2.20 -24.29 -17.87
N GLY A 251 -0.86 -24.23 -17.89
CA GLY A 251 -0.02 -24.02 -16.71
C GLY A 251 0.27 -25.25 -15.86
N TYR A 252 -0.12 -26.45 -16.31
CA TYR A 252 0.14 -27.72 -15.63
C TYR A 252 0.77 -28.73 -16.59
N GLN A 253 1.46 -29.72 -16.02
CA GLN A 253 1.99 -30.88 -16.73
C GLN A 253 1.58 -32.17 -16.00
N ALA A 254 1.37 -33.23 -16.76
CA ALA A 254 1.09 -34.57 -16.25
C ALA A 254 1.82 -35.61 -17.10
N ALA A 255 2.24 -36.70 -16.46
CA ALA A 255 2.86 -37.82 -17.16
C ALA A 255 1.79 -38.61 -17.95
N PRO A 256 2.09 -39.06 -19.19
CA PRO A 256 1.22 -39.94 -19.95
C PRO A 256 0.87 -41.20 -19.14
N GLN A 257 -0.38 -41.63 -19.20
CA GLN A 257 -0.89 -42.79 -18.45
C GLN A 257 -1.16 -43.96 -19.41
N PRO A 258 -0.29 -44.98 -19.47
CA PRO A 258 -0.57 -46.19 -20.24
C PRO A 258 -1.66 -47.02 -19.55
N LEU A 259 -2.58 -47.57 -20.32
CA LEU A 259 -3.63 -48.47 -19.83
C LEU A 259 -3.95 -49.56 -20.85
N THR A 260 -4.52 -50.68 -20.38
CA THR A 260 -5.04 -51.74 -21.25
C THR A 260 -6.54 -51.85 -21.03
N VAL A 261 -7.32 -51.72 -22.09
CA VAL A 261 -8.79 -51.82 -22.08
C VAL A 261 -9.18 -53.23 -22.51
N ALA A 262 -10.01 -53.91 -21.73
CA ALA A 262 -10.65 -55.15 -22.13
C ALA A 262 -12.10 -54.88 -22.59
N ALA A 263 -12.65 -55.78 -23.40
CA ALA A 263 -14.04 -55.67 -23.87
C ALA A 263 -15.04 -55.70 -22.71
N HIS A 264 -15.98 -54.75 -22.69
CA HIS A 264 -17.04 -54.63 -21.68
C HIS A 264 -16.58 -54.44 -20.23
N GLU A 265 -15.31 -54.07 -20.00
CA GLU A 265 -14.76 -53.78 -18.68
C GLU A 265 -14.63 -52.27 -18.45
N THR A 266 -14.78 -51.84 -17.19
CA THR A 266 -14.53 -50.45 -16.78
C THR A 266 -13.17 -50.31 -16.09
N VAL A 267 -12.26 -49.51 -16.65
CA VAL A 267 -10.91 -49.27 -16.10
C VAL A 267 -10.83 -47.87 -15.47
N PRO A 268 -10.62 -47.74 -14.15
CA PRO A 268 -10.43 -46.45 -13.50
C PRO A 268 -8.98 -45.96 -13.64
N ILE A 269 -8.80 -44.68 -14.01
CA ILE A 269 -7.49 -44.00 -14.09
C ILE A 269 -7.58 -42.64 -13.37
N THR A 270 -6.58 -42.33 -12.55
CA THR A 270 -6.44 -41.02 -11.91
C THR A 270 -5.09 -40.40 -12.26
N ALA A 271 -5.08 -39.28 -12.98
CA ALA A 271 -3.86 -38.54 -13.30
C ALA A 271 -3.59 -37.42 -12.29
N THR A 272 -2.32 -37.18 -11.97
CA THR A 272 -1.90 -36.06 -11.10
C THR A 272 -1.30 -34.95 -11.94
N LEU A 273 -1.93 -33.78 -11.96
CA LEU A 273 -1.43 -32.59 -12.63
C LEU A 273 -0.54 -31.79 -11.67
N THR A 274 0.69 -31.51 -12.11
CA THR A 274 1.65 -30.67 -11.37
C THR A 274 1.75 -29.30 -12.02
N PRO A 275 1.70 -28.19 -11.24
CA PRO A 275 1.81 -26.85 -11.82
C PRO A 275 3.21 -26.64 -12.39
N LEU A 276 3.27 -26.08 -13.60
CA LEU A 276 4.51 -25.53 -14.13
C LEU A 276 4.89 -24.32 -13.29
N THR A 277 6.17 -24.21 -12.93
CA THR A 277 6.67 -23.12 -12.09
C THR A 277 7.82 -22.37 -12.77
N GLY A 278 7.98 -21.11 -12.40
CA GLY A 278 9.12 -20.27 -12.72
C GLY A 278 9.67 -19.62 -11.44
N SER A 279 10.42 -18.54 -11.61
CA SER A 279 10.94 -17.74 -10.48
C SER A 279 10.71 -16.24 -10.70
N ILE A 280 10.67 -15.47 -9.62
CA ILE A 280 10.58 -14.01 -9.66
C ILE A 280 11.74 -13.42 -8.86
N LEU A 281 12.56 -12.60 -9.52
CA LEU A 281 13.49 -11.69 -8.84
C LEU A 281 12.76 -10.40 -8.47
N VAL A 282 12.74 -10.06 -7.18
CA VAL A 282 12.17 -8.81 -6.68
C VAL A 282 13.29 -7.97 -6.06
N ARG A 283 13.53 -6.79 -6.64
CA ARG A 283 14.42 -5.76 -6.09
C ARG A 283 13.65 -4.47 -5.90
N ALA A 284 13.76 -3.89 -4.70
CA ALA A 284 13.20 -2.60 -4.36
C ALA A 284 14.29 -1.59 -3.98
N SER A 285 13.93 -0.31 -3.90
CA SER A 285 14.80 0.77 -3.43
C SER A 285 15.25 0.56 -1.99
N GLU A 286 14.41 -0.08 -1.18
CA GLU A 286 14.68 -0.41 0.22
C GLU A 286 14.92 -1.92 0.40
N PRO A 287 15.94 -2.31 1.19
CA PRO A 287 16.13 -3.69 1.63
C PRO A 287 15.06 -4.10 2.66
N ASP A 288 14.91 -5.40 2.87
CA ASP A 288 14.05 -6.02 3.88
C ASP A 288 12.54 -5.68 3.76
N ALA A 289 12.09 -5.27 2.56
CA ALA A 289 10.66 -5.06 2.29
C ALA A 289 9.95 -6.39 2.05
N LEU A 290 8.82 -6.61 2.72
CA LEU A 290 8.00 -7.82 2.60
C LEU A 290 7.47 -7.95 1.18
N VAL A 291 7.72 -9.10 0.55
CA VAL A 291 7.23 -9.47 -0.77
C VAL A 291 6.09 -10.47 -0.62
N GLU A 292 4.92 -10.12 -1.13
CA GLU A 292 3.74 -10.98 -1.18
C GLU A 292 3.41 -11.31 -2.65
N ILE A 293 3.11 -12.58 -2.94
CA ILE A 293 2.61 -13.01 -4.25
C ILE A 293 1.19 -13.54 -4.06
N ASP A 294 0.24 -12.96 -4.79
CA ASP A 294 -1.20 -13.28 -4.72
C ASP A 294 -1.73 -13.27 -3.27
N GLY A 295 -1.24 -12.33 -2.46
CA GLY A 295 -1.64 -12.13 -1.06
C GLY A 295 -0.94 -13.06 -0.05
N ARG A 296 0.06 -13.84 -0.45
CA ARG A 296 0.84 -14.72 0.46
C ARG A 296 2.26 -14.17 0.64
N PRO A 297 2.79 -14.07 1.88
CA PRO A 297 4.16 -13.61 2.13
C PRO A 297 5.18 -14.65 1.66
N MET A 298 6.10 -14.26 0.79
CA MET A 298 7.08 -15.14 0.14
C MET A 298 8.54 -14.83 0.50
N GLY A 299 8.82 -13.69 1.14
CA GLY A 299 10.17 -13.31 1.56
C GLY A 299 10.34 -11.79 1.67
N PHE A 300 11.59 -11.33 1.70
CA PHE A 300 11.94 -9.91 1.79
C PHE A 300 12.89 -9.48 0.66
N THR A 301 12.88 -8.21 0.28
CA THR A 301 13.77 -7.68 -0.78
C THR A 301 15.24 -7.55 -0.30
N PRO A 302 16.23 -7.73 -1.19
CA PRO A 302 16.15 -8.34 -2.52
C PRO A 302 16.03 -9.87 -2.39
N SER A 303 15.13 -10.49 -3.16
CA SER A 303 14.99 -11.96 -3.14
C SER A 303 14.62 -12.54 -4.50
N VAL A 304 15.02 -13.80 -4.69
CA VAL A 304 14.62 -14.66 -5.81
C VAL A 304 13.65 -15.69 -5.26
N ILE A 305 12.37 -15.54 -5.60
CA ILE A 305 11.31 -16.45 -5.17
C ILE A 305 11.18 -17.55 -6.22
N GLN A 306 11.44 -18.79 -5.81
CA GLN A 306 11.35 -19.97 -6.67
C GLN A 306 9.99 -20.67 -6.55
N GLY A 307 9.65 -21.54 -7.50
CA GLY A 307 8.44 -22.35 -7.43
C GLY A 307 7.15 -21.56 -7.65
N VAL A 308 7.22 -20.38 -8.25
CA VAL A 308 6.04 -19.53 -8.50
C VAL A 308 5.26 -20.13 -9.66
N PRO A 309 3.97 -20.47 -9.51
CA PRO A 309 3.22 -21.08 -10.60
C PRO A 309 3.09 -20.13 -11.80
N VAL A 310 3.15 -20.67 -13.01
CA VAL A 310 3.12 -19.87 -14.24
C VAL A 310 1.81 -19.06 -14.40
N GLY A 311 1.87 -17.99 -15.19
CA GLY A 311 0.76 -17.07 -15.45
C GLY A 311 0.96 -15.67 -14.85
N ARG A 312 -0.08 -14.83 -14.93
CA ARG A 312 -0.07 -13.48 -14.34
C ARG A 312 -0.17 -13.57 -12.82
N ARG A 313 0.81 -12.98 -12.13
CA ARG A 313 0.93 -12.95 -10.66
C ARG A 313 0.92 -11.52 -10.16
N ARG A 314 0.20 -11.28 -9.07
CA ARG A 314 0.19 -9.98 -8.39
C ARG A 314 1.27 -10.00 -7.31
N VAL A 315 2.28 -9.16 -7.48
CA VAL A 315 3.35 -8.97 -6.51
C VAL A 315 3.10 -7.68 -5.76
N ARG A 316 2.97 -7.76 -4.44
CA ARG A 316 2.86 -6.61 -3.54
C ARG A 316 4.15 -6.55 -2.73
N VAL A 317 4.84 -5.41 -2.77
CA VAL A 317 6.02 -5.14 -1.95
C VAL A 317 5.66 -4.08 -0.93
N SER A 318 5.90 -4.33 0.35
CA SER A 318 5.52 -3.44 1.44
C SER A 318 6.62 -3.33 2.49
N LEU A 319 6.80 -2.13 3.02
CA LEU A 319 7.73 -1.83 4.10
C LEU A 319 7.07 -0.81 5.03
N ARG A 320 7.31 -0.94 6.34
CA ARG A 320 6.76 0.00 7.33
C ARG A 320 7.25 1.42 7.05
N GLY A 321 6.34 2.39 7.07
CA GLY A 321 6.66 3.79 6.76
C GLY A 321 6.74 4.06 5.25
N PHE A 322 6.37 3.11 4.40
CA PHE A 322 6.35 3.27 2.94
C PHE A 322 5.01 2.83 2.33
N ALA A 323 4.66 3.43 1.20
CA ALA A 323 3.51 3.04 0.41
C ALA A 323 3.76 1.67 -0.25
N PRO A 324 2.84 0.70 -0.10
CA PRO A 324 3.01 -0.60 -0.72
C PRO A 324 2.91 -0.45 -2.25
N VAL A 325 3.82 -1.11 -2.96
CA VAL A 325 3.84 -1.12 -4.43
C VAL A 325 3.26 -2.44 -4.92
N GLU A 326 2.17 -2.36 -5.69
CA GLU A 326 1.61 -3.53 -6.39
C GLU A 326 1.98 -3.50 -7.88
N ARG A 327 2.45 -4.65 -8.38
CA ARG A 327 2.74 -4.88 -9.80
C ARG A 327 2.23 -6.24 -10.23
N THR A 328 1.70 -6.32 -11.44
CA THR A 328 1.36 -7.59 -12.08
C THR A 328 2.51 -8.00 -12.99
N ILE A 329 3.02 -9.22 -12.82
CA ILE A 329 4.09 -9.79 -13.65
C ILE A 329 3.67 -11.13 -14.23
N GLU A 330 4.14 -11.46 -15.43
CA GLU A 330 3.88 -12.73 -16.09
C GLU A 330 5.04 -13.70 -15.83
N VAL A 331 4.73 -14.88 -15.29
CA VAL A 331 5.71 -15.93 -14.96
C VAL A 331 5.62 -17.04 -16.01
N ALA A 332 6.72 -17.29 -16.73
CA ALA A 332 6.84 -18.37 -17.70
C ALA A 332 7.56 -19.60 -17.11
N ALA A 333 7.25 -20.79 -17.64
CA ALA A 333 7.77 -22.06 -17.13
C ALA A 333 9.30 -22.10 -17.23
N GLY A 334 9.98 -22.43 -16.12
CA GLY A 334 11.44 -22.53 -16.05
C GLY A 334 12.20 -21.20 -16.26
N GLN A 335 11.50 -20.07 -16.41
CA GLN A 335 12.11 -18.75 -16.60
C GLN A 335 12.08 -17.93 -15.31
N GLN A 336 12.99 -16.95 -15.22
CA GLN A 336 13.01 -15.96 -14.14
C GLN A 336 12.43 -14.63 -14.64
N ALA A 337 11.25 -14.28 -14.13
CA ALA A 337 10.68 -12.95 -14.29
C ALA A 337 11.40 -11.98 -13.32
N ALA A 338 11.49 -10.69 -13.66
CA ALA A 338 12.20 -9.73 -12.81
C ALA A 338 11.42 -8.43 -12.65
N LEU A 339 11.18 -8.05 -11.39
CA LEU A 339 10.80 -6.71 -10.98
C LEU A 339 12.07 -6.01 -10.48
N ARG A 340 12.68 -5.23 -11.37
CA ARG A 340 13.83 -4.38 -11.05
C ARG A 340 13.32 -2.98 -10.77
N ASP A 341 13.98 -2.27 -9.86
CA ASP A 341 13.76 -0.85 -9.59
C ASP A 341 12.38 -0.49 -9.01
N LEU A 342 11.85 -1.31 -8.10
CA LEU A 342 10.65 -0.95 -7.34
C LEU A 342 10.98 0.14 -6.30
N THR A 343 10.70 1.39 -6.60
CA THR A 343 10.85 2.48 -5.60
C THR A 343 9.67 2.45 -4.62
N LEU A 344 9.98 2.27 -3.33
CA LEU A 344 9.01 2.44 -2.25
C LEU A 344 8.99 3.91 -1.83
N GLU A 345 7.81 4.52 -1.82
CA GLU A 345 7.65 5.93 -1.44
C GLU A 345 7.46 6.04 0.08
N PRO A 346 8.29 6.81 0.81
CA PRO A 346 8.07 7.06 2.23
C PRO A 346 6.70 7.71 2.46
N ILE A 347 5.90 7.14 3.36
CA ILE A 347 4.68 7.77 3.85
C ILE A 347 5.02 8.48 5.16
N ARG A 348 4.90 9.80 5.14
CA ARG A 348 4.81 10.59 6.38
C ARG A 348 3.37 10.65 6.80
N GLU A 349 3.04 9.88 7.84
CA GLU A 349 1.72 9.90 8.45
C GLU A 349 1.67 11.00 9.49
N VAL A 350 0.56 11.72 9.52
CA VAL A 350 0.26 12.72 10.53
C VAL A 350 -1.16 12.55 11.02
N SER A 351 -1.40 12.99 12.25
CA SER A 351 -2.73 12.92 12.88
C SER A 351 -3.25 14.28 13.35
N SER A 352 -2.39 15.25 13.62
CA SER A 352 -2.79 16.54 14.22
C SER A 352 -3.77 17.37 13.37
N ALA A 353 -3.85 17.19 12.06
CA ALA A 353 -4.70 18.01 11.20
C ALA A 353 -6.14 17.48 10.99
N SER A 354 -6.42 16.22 11.33
CA SER A 354 -7.76 15.60 11.21
C SER A 354 -8.13 14.65 12.36
N ARG A 355 -7.22 14.45 13.33
CA ARG A 355 -7.26 13.42 14.37
C ARG A 355 -7.37 11.98 13.83
N VAL A 356 -7.11 11.76 12.55
CA VAL A 356 -7.02 10.46 11.89
C VAL A 356 -5.66 10.38 11.21
N LEU A 357 -5.03 9.20 11.23
CA LEU A 357 -3.77 8.98 10.52
C LEU A 357 -3.98 9.16 9.01
N GLU A 358 -3.25 10.09 8.41
CA GLU A 358 -3.24 10.32 6.97
C GLU A 358 -1.90 10.85 6.50
N ARG A 359 -1.66 10.84 5.19
CA ARG A 359 -0.40 11.35 4.63
C ARG A 359 -0.34 12.87 4.81
N VAL A 360 0.85 13.42 5.09
CA VAL A 360 1.08 14.89 5.17
C VAL A 360 0.52 15.64 3.96
N GLU A 361 0.67 15.06 2.77
CA GLU A 361 0.19 15.62 1.50
C GLU A 361 -1.33 15.71 1.42
N ASP A 362 -2.04 14.85 2.16
CA ASP A 362 -3.50 14.77 2.14
C ASP A 362 -4.14 15.48 3.34
N ALA A 363 -3.34 15.90 4.32
CA ALA A 363 -3.78 16.59 5.51
C ALA A 363 -4.27 18.03 5.17
N PRO A 364 -5.43 18.46 5.69
CA PRO A 364 -6.04 19.76 5.41
C PRO A 364 -5.41 20.90 6.24
N ALA A 365 -4.08 20.90 6.37
CA ALA A 365 -3.32 21.91 7.09
C ALA A 365 -1.88 22.01 6.53
N SER A 366 -1.20 23.11 6.88
CA SER A 366 0.23 23.29 6.63
C SER A 366 1.04 22.72 7.80
N ILE A 367 1.80 21.66 7.54
CA ILE A 367 2.45 20.83 8.57
C ILE A 367 3.94 20.70 8.27
N SER A 368 4.78 20.81 9.30
CA SER A 368 6.16 20.28 9.26
C SER A 368 6.26 19.05 10.12
N VAL A 369 7.05 18.08 9.69
CA VAL A 369 7.36 16.88 10.48
C VAL A 369 8.85 16.90 10.79
N ILE A 370 9.18 16.89 12.07
CA ILE A 370 10.55 16.68 12.56
C ILE A 370 10.67 15.17 12.82
N GLU A 371 11.28 14.49 11.86
CA GLU A 371 11.36 13.02 11.79
C GLU A 371 12.26 12.42 12.87
N GLN A 372 12.05 11.14 13.19
CA GLN A 372 12.86 10.40 14.16
C GLN A 372 14.36 10.46 13.87
N GLN A 373 14.71 10.37 12.59
CA GLN A 373 16.10 10.41 12.15
C GLN A 373 16.75 11.77 12.48
N GLU A 374 15.99 12.87 12.38
CA GLU A 374 16.45 14.21 12.76
C GLU A 374 16.64 14.31 14.27
N LEU A 375 15.61 13.90 15.04
CA LEU A 375 15.63 13.91 16.50
C LEU A 375 16.84 13.12 17.03
N ARG A 376 17.08 11.93 16.45
CA ARG A 376 18.23 11.10 16.76
C ARG A 376 19.54 11.80 16.38
N ALA A 377 19.67 12.31 15.16
CA ALA A 377 20.92 12.86 14.64
C ALA A 377 21.41 14.11 15.38
N PHE A 378 20.49 14.99 15.78
CA PHE A 378 20.81 16.21 16.51
C PHE A 378 20.77 16.03 18.04
N GLY A 379 20.01 15.06 18.56
CA GLY A 379 19.90 14.83 19.99
C GLY A 379 19.31 16.03 20.74
N TYR A 380 18.26 16.65 20.18
CA TYR A 380 17.67 17.87 20.73
C TYR A 380 17.29 17.68 22.21
N PRO A 381 17.78 18.53 23.14
CA PRO A 381 17.57 18.34 24.57
C PRO A 381 16.18 18.77 25.05
N THR A 382 15.49 19.66 24.32
CA THR A 382 14.16 20.16 24.67
C THR A 382 13.27 20.25 23.44
N ILE A 383 11.96 20.38 23.64
CA ILE A 383 11.00 20.62 22.55
C ILE A 383 11.36 21.92 21.83
N ALA A 384 11.70 22.98 22.56
CA ALA A 384 12.09 24.26 21.99
C ALA A 384 13.31 24.13 21.06
N GLU A 385 14.34 23.38 21.45
CA GLU A 385 15.49 23.15 20.57
C GLU A 385 15.11 22.37 19.32
N ALA A 386 14.21 21.39 19.40
CA ALA A 386 13.71 20.68 18.23
C ALA A 386 12.92 21.60 17.27
N LEU A 387 12.19 22.58 17.82
CA LEU A 387 11.42 23.54 17.04
C LEU A 387 12.28 24.58 16.32
N ARG A 388 13.50 24.87 16.80
CA ARG A 388 14.39 25.89 16.20
C ARG A 388 14.72 25.55 14.74
N GLY A 389 14.44 26.49 13.84
CA GLY A 389 14.66 26.32 12.40
C GLY A 389 13.51 25.63 11.67
N THR A 390 12.39 25.40 12.36
CA THR A 390 11.14 24.97 11.72
C THR A 390 10.46 26.18 11.07
N ARG A 391 9.95 25.99 9.86
CA ARG A 391 9.32 27.04 9.04
C ARG A 391 8.22 27.78 9.80
N GLY A 392 8.28 29.11 9.79
CA GLY A 392 7.30 29.98 10.46
C GLY A 392 7.31 29.96 12.00
N VAL A 393 8.26 29.26 12.62
CA VAL A 393 8.43 29.16 14.09
C VAL A 393 9.62 30.00 14.53
N TYR A 394 9.46 30.74 15.62
CA TYR A 394 10.53 31.45 16.29
C TYR A 394 10.44 31.25 17.80
N LEU A 395 11.56 31.35 18.49
CA LEU A 395 11.67 31.07 19.92
C LEU A 395 11.88 32.35 20.71
N SER A 396 11.48 32.35 21.98
CA SER A 396 11.83 33.39 22.95
C SER A 396 12.21 32.72 24.25
N ASN A 397 13.22 33.26 24.93
CA ASN A 397 13.65 32.80 26.26
C ASN A 397 14.16 34.02 27.04
N ASP A 398 13.55 34.29 28.18
CA ASP A 398 13.96 35.35 29.09
C ASP A 398 14.68 34.81 30.34
N HIS A 399 15.12 33.56 30.30
CA HIS A 399 15.70 32.78 31.40
C HIS A 399 14.73 32.49 32.55
N VAL A 400 13.43 32.69 32.31
CA VAL A 400 12.34 32.33 33.22
C VAL A 400 11.32 31.46 32.48
N VAL A 401 10.87 31.91 31.31
CA VAL A 401 9.90 31.25 30.44
C VAL A 401 10.52 31.04 29.06
N TYR A 402 10.52 29.79 28.63
CA TYR A 402 10.89 29.43 27.26
C TYR A 402 9.60 29.27 26.45
N SER A 403 9.41 30.06 25.40
CA SER A 403 8.20 30.02 24.57
C SER A 403 8.50 29.93 23.07
N ALA A 404 7.50 29.50 22.31
CA ALA A 404 7.54 29.44 20.85
C ALA A 404 6.37 30.23 20.27
N GLY A 405 6.66 31.06 19.27
CA GLY A 405 5.68 31.80 18.49
C GLY A 405 5.60 31.29 17.05
N ILE A 406 4.42 31.39 16.45
CA ILE A 406 4.19 31.04 15.05
C ILE A 406 3.65 32.26 14.31
N ARG A 407 4.16 32.54 13.11
CA ARG A 407 3.65 33.60 12.22
C ARG A 407 3.61 35.00 12.87
N GLY A 408 4.60 35.32 13.70
CA GLY A 408 4.67 36.59 14.43
C GLY A 408 3.63 36.76 15.55
N LEU A 409 2.93 35.69 15.94
CA LEU A 409 1.95 35.67 17.03
C LEU A 409 2.55 35.02 18.28
N GLY A 410 3.25 35.80 19.09
CA GLY A 410 3.95 35.35 20.30
C GLY A 410 4.65 36.54 20.97
N GLU A 411 4.03 37.08 22.01
CA GLU A 411 4.53 38.27 22.72
C GLU A 411 5.31 37.87 23.97
N PRO A 412 6.30 38.67 24.42
CA PRO A 412 6.94 38.43 25.70
C PRO A 412 5.90 38.44 26.83
N LEU A 413 6.08 37.57 27.83
CA LEU A 413 5.17 37.39 28.99
C LEU A 413 3.76 36.86 28.68
N ASP A 414 3.49 36.38 27.45
CA ASP A 414 2.23 35.67 27.14
C ASP A 414 2.29 34.16 27.47
N TYR A 415 3.41 33.68 27.99
CA TYR A 415 3.65 32.28 28.35
C TYR A 415 3.45 31.27 27.19
N GLY A 416 3.50 31.74 25.94
CA GLY A 416 3.23 30.91 24.77
C GLY A 416 1.76 30.46 24.66
N ASN A 417 0.83 31.18 25.30
CA ASN A 417 -0.58 30.77 25.43
C ASN A 417 -1.41 30.77 24.14
N ARG A 418 -0.79 31.08 23.00
CA ARG A 418 -1.38 31.03 21.64
C ARG A 418 -0.96 29.80 20.84
N LEU A 419 -0.17 28.92 21.44
CA LEU A 419 0.28 27.63 20.90
C LEU A 419 -0.30 26.53 21.79
N LEU A 420 -0.62 25.36 21.21
CA LEU A 420 -0.83 24.15 22.02
C LEU A 420 0.34 23.18 21.85
N VAL A 421 0.80 22.63 22.96
CA VAL A 421 1.75 21.53 22.99
C VAL A 421 0.99 20.26 23.37
N LEU A 422 1.05 19.27 22.48
CA LEU A 422 0.33 18.02 22.61
C LEU A 422 1.26 16.83 22.78
N SER A 423 0.82 15.86 23.58
CA SER A 423 1.41 14.51 23.68
C SER A 423 0.38 13.50 23.19
N ASP A 424 0.62 12.87 22.03
CA ASP A 424 -0.34 11.97 21.36
C ASP A 424 -1.76 12.58 21.27
N GLY A 425 -1.85 13.86 20.89
CA GLY A 425 -3.11 14.59 20.80
C GLY A 425 -3.73 15.03 22.14
N HIS A 426 -3.06 14.82 23.27
CA HIS A 426 -3.46 15.38 24.58
C HIS A 426 -2.83 16.75 24.83
N SER A 427 -3.60 17.76 25.24
CA SER A 427 -3.05 19.09 25.57
C SER A 427 -2.28 19.10 26.89
N THR A 428 -1.02 19.54 26.85
CA THR A 428 -0.15 19.64 28.03
C THR A 428 -0.13 21.03 28.68
N ASN A 429 -0.76 22.02 28.04
CA ASN A 429 -0.92 23.37 28.59
C ASN A 429 -1.74 23.35 29.89
N ASP A 430 -1.43 24.25 30.82
CA ASP A 430 -2.16 24.38 32.08
C ASP A 430 -3.49 25.12 31.92
N ASN A 431 -4.36 25.11 32.94
CA ASN A 431 -5.68 25.75 32.91
C ASN A 431 -5.77 27.10 33.65
N VAL A 432 -4.64 27.67 34.09
CA VAL A 432 -4.57 28.94 34.85
C VAL A 432 -3.98 30.05 33.99
N LEU A 433 -2.84 29.81 33.34
CA LEU A 433 -2.12 30.68 32.41
C LEU A 433 -2.34 30.29 30.94
N ASN A 434 -2.78 29.06 30.68
CA ASN A 434 -2.75 28.43 29.35
C ASN A 434 -1.32 28.31 28.78
N ALA A 435 -0.29 28.25 29.63
CA ALA A 435 1.10 28.29 29.23
C ALA A 435 1.50 27.07 28.39
N SER A 436 2.37 27.30 27.40
CA SER A 436 2.96 26.26 26.56
C SER A 436 4.33 25.89 27.07
N PHE A 437 4.49 24.69 27.60
CA PHE A 437 5.78 24.19 28.10
C PHE A 437 6.58 23.60 26.94
N VAL A 438 7.72 24.23 26.63
CA VAL A 438 8.64 23.77 25.57
C VAL A 438 10.11 23.72 25.99
N GLY A 439 10.47 24.30 27.14
CA GLY A 439 11.82 24.33 27.69
C GLY A 439 12.07 23.21 28.69
N SER A 440 12.81 23.51 29.76
CA SER A 440 13.02 22.61 30.91
C SER A 440 11.79 22.46 31.83
N ASP A 441 10.75 23.27 31.60
CA ASP A 441 9.40 23.12 32.17
C ASP A 441 8.57 22.06 31.44
N ALA A 442 8.98 21.65 30.24
CA ALA A 442 8.34 20.56 29.52
C ALA A 442 8.91 19.22 29.96
N ARG A 443 8.32 18.13 29.47
CA ARG A 443 8.95 16.81 29.57
C ARG A 443 10.37 16.85 28.97
N ASP A 444 11.36 16.40 29.74
CA ASP A 444 12.79 16.43 29.37
C ASP A 444 13.25 15.25 28.49
N ASP A 445 12.34 14.35 28.07
CA ASP A 445 12.68 13.17 27.26
C ASP A 445 11.89 13.13 25.95
N LEU A 446 12.64 13.09 24.85
CA LEU A 446 12.15 12.93 23.49
C LEU A 446 12.52 11.56 22.89
N HIS A 447 13.08 10.64 23.67
CA HIS A 447 13.51 9.34 23.15
C HIS A 447 12.35 8.46 22.72
N ASP A 448 11.25 8.50 23.47
CA ASP A 448 10.01 7.77 23.18
C ASP A 448 9.16 8.44 22.07
N VAL A 449 9.58 9.62 21.60
CA VAL A 449 8.96 10.34 20.49
C VAL A 449 9.47 9.76 19.17
N ASP A 450 8.53 9.44 18.28
CA ASP A 450 8.80 9.03 16.91
C ASP A 450 9.10 10.25 16.05
N HIS A 451 8.17 11.21 16.05
CA HIS A 451 8.32 12.47 15.33
C HIS A 451 7.52 13.57 16.01
N ILE A 452 7.84 14.82 15.68
CA ILE A 452 7.11 16.00 16.13
C ILE A 452 6.38 16.61 14.94
N GLU A 453 5.06 16.77 15.06
CA GLU A 453 4.22 17.44 14.07
C GLU A 453 4.05 18.91 14.47
N VAL A 454 4.35 19.85 13.57
CA VAL A 454 4.16 21.28 13.78
C VAL A 454 3.13 21.79 12.77
N VAL A 455 1.91 22.04 13.25
CA VAL A 455 0.80 22.58 12.46
C VAL A 455 0.77 24.10 12.60
N ARG A 456 0.77 24.81 11.48
CA ARG A 456 0.68 26.28 11.46
C ARG A 456 -0.73 26.76 11.17
N GLY A 457 -1.10 27.85 11.84
CA GLY A 457 -2.40 28.47 11.66
C GLY A 457 -3.49 27.84 12.54
N PRO A 458 -4.77 28.13 12.23
CA PRO A 458 -5.87 27.85 13.13
C PRO A 458 -6.10 26.35 13.35
N GLY A 459 -5.92 25.88 14.59
CA GLY A 459 -6.11 24.49 15.01
C GLY A 459 -7.34 24.25 15.91
N SER A 460 -8.08 25.30 16.29
CA SER A 460 -9.17 25.19 17.27
C SER A 460 -10.33 24.30 16.85
N LEU A 461 -10.58 24.09 15.55
CA LEU A 461 -11.63 23.16 15.11
C LEU A 461 -11.45 21.76 15.73
N LEU A 462 -10.20 21.32 15.90
CA LEU A 462 -9.89 20.02 16.45
C LEU A 462 -9.59 20.06 17.94
N TYR A 463 -8.90 21.10 18.43
CA TYR A 463 -8.36 21.10 19.81
C TYR A 463 -8.93 22.18 20.72
N GLY A 464 -9.88 23.00 20.24
CA GLY A 464 -10.51 24.05 21.02
C GLY A 464 -9.59 25.24 21.30
N THR A 465 -9.72 25.80 22.50
CA THR A 465 -9.00 27.01 22.92
C THR A 465 -7.48 26.83 22.90
N GLY A 466 -6.74 27.90 22.58
CA GLY A 466 -5.26 27.93 22.64
C GLY A 466 -4.57 27.48 21.36
N ALA A 467 -5.23 26.71 20.50
CA ALA A 467 -4.74 26.32 19.17
C ALA A 467 -4.86 27.47 18.15
N LEU A 468 -4.49 28.68 18.57
CA LEU A 468 -4.69 29.92 17.84
C LEU A 468 -3.67 30.07 16.70
N SER A 469 -2.38 30.09 17.06
CA SER A 469 -1.28 30.27 16.11
C SER A 469 -0.81 28.95 15.48
N GLY A 470 -1.04 27.83 16.17
CA GLY A 470 -0.68 26.50 15.71
C GLY A 470 -0.68 25.46 16.83
N ILE A 471 -0.11 24.31 16.52
CA ILE A 471 -0.01 23.14 17.41
C ILE A 471 1.35 22.47 17.21
N VAL A 472 1.95 22.00 18.30
CA VAL A 472 3.11 21.10 18.32
C VAL A 472 2.67 19.79 18.94
N ASN A 473 2.69 18.68 18.20
CA ASN A 473 2.26 17.37 18.68
C ASN A 473 3.44 16.39 18.71
N LEU A 474 3.73 15.85 19.89
CA LEU A 474 4.71 14.79 20.11
C LEU A 474 4.04 13.44 19.85
N VAL A 475 4.42 12.79 18.76
CA VAL A 475 3.86 11.48 18.40
C VAL A 475 4.74 10.38 18.96
N PRO A 476 4.21 9.48 19.80
CA PRO A 476 5.01 8.41 20.41
C PRO A 476 5.36 7.32 19.38
N ARG A 477 6.47 6.62 19.61
CA ARG A 477 6.83 5.42 18.83
C ARG A 477 5.76 4.32 18.91
N GLY A 478 5.70 3.52 17.85
CA GLY A 478 4.67 2.50 17.64
C GLY A 478 4.71 1.33 18.63
N ARG A 479 3.58 0.61 18.75
CA ARG A 479 3.40 -0.54 19.66
C ARG A 479 4.26 -1.77 19.28
N ASP A 480 4.81 -1.77 18.08
CA ASP A 480 5.60 -2.84 17.49
C ASP A 480 7.11 -2.67 17.68
N GLU A 481 7.56 -1.66 18.45
CA GLU A 481 8.96 -1.59 18.88
C GLU A 481 9.39 -2.89 19.57
N PRO A 482 10.63 -3.38 19.35
CA PRO A 482 11.15 -4.53 20.08
C PRO A 482 11.16 -4.27 21.60
N THR A 483 10.91 -5.33 22.37
CA THR A 483 11.13 -5.30 23.82
C THR A 483 12.58 -4.89 24.09
N GLY A 484 12.77 -4.09 25.13
CA GLY A 484 14.09 -3.68 25.59
C GLY A 484 14.04 -2.61 26.67
N ALA A 485 15.20 -2.31 27.24
CA ALA A 485 15.43 -1.23 28.19
C ALA A 485 16.53 -0.30 27.67
N HIS A 486 16.56 0.93 28.17
CA HIS A 486 17.64 1.85 27.87
C HIS A 486 17.97 2.72 29.08
N VAL A 487 19.23 3.13 29.15
CA VAL A 487 19.73 4.14 30.09
C VAL A 487 20.55 5.14 29.29
N ALA A 488 20.31 6.42 29.51
CA ALA A 488 21.13 7.47 28.94
C ALA A 488 21.59 8.45 30.01
N ALA A 489 22.77 9.02 29.79
CA ALA A 489 23.32 10.10 30.59
C ALA A 489 24.07 11.05 29.67
N GLY A 490 24.02 12.34 30.00
CA GLY A 490 24.68 13.34 29.19
C GLY A 490 24.67 14.73 29.79
N THR A 491 25.15 15.66 28.99
CA THR A 491 25.11 17.09 29.27
C THR A 491 24.71 17.88 28.04
N TYR A 492 24.04 19.02 28.24
CA TYR A 492 23.71 19.97 27.19
C TYR A 492 23.81 21.42 27.70
N TYR A 493 23.74 22.39 26.78
CA TYR A 493 23.98 23.81 27.05
C TYR A 493 25.31 24.05 27.81
N ASP A 494 25.33 24.97 28.77
CA ASP A 494 26.49 25.31 29.59
C ASP A 494 26.43 24.56 30.94
N GLY A 495 26.53 23.23 30.88
CA GLY A 495 26.66 22.40 32.09
C GLY A 495 25.37 21.82 32.66
N VAL A 496 24.28 21.73 31.88
CA VAL A 496 23.10 20.96 32.32
C VAL A 496 23.45 19.49 32.27
N ALA A 497 23.41 18.79 33.40
CA ALA A 497 23.55 17.34 33.48
C ALA A 497 22.16 16.69 33.42
N HIS A 498 22.00 15.62 32.65
CA HIS A 498 20.73 14.89 32.55
C HIS A 498 20.95 13.38 32.48
N ALA A 499 19.96 12.64 32.95
CA ALA A 499 19.91 11.20 32.86
C ALA A 499 18.48 10.72 32.63
N ARG A 500 18.34 9.60 31.94
CA ARG A 500 17.05 8.93 31.70
C ARG A 500 17.21 7.42 31.73
N ALA A 501 16.17 6.74 32.19
CA ALA A 501 16.06 5.30 32.11
C ALA A 501 14.64 4.94 31.69
N GLY A 502 14.50 3.95 30.82
CA GLY A 502 13.18 3.53 30.36
C GLY A 502 13.17 2.13 29.80
N PHE A 503 11.98 1.60 29.59
CA PHE A 503 11.77 0.29 29.00
C PHE A 503 10.55 0.28 28.08
N HIS A 504 10.52 -0.73 27.22
CA HIS A 504 9.41 -1.11 26.36
C HIS A 504 9.27 -2.63 26.44
N VAL A 505 8.08 -3.13 26.76
CA VAL A 505 7.82 -4.56 26.88
C VAL A 505 6.54 -4.88 26.13
N ASN A 506 6.65 -5.79 25.15
CA ASN A 506 5.48 -6.38 24.49
C ASN A 506 5.10 -7.71 25.17
N ALA A 507 3.88 -7.78 25.69
CA ALA A 507 3.28 -8.96 26.29
C ALA A 507 2.31 -9.64 25.31
N GLY A 508 2.82 -10.06 24.14
CA GLY A 508 2.03 -10.63 23.05
C GLY A 508 1.83 -9.65 21.88
N ARG A 509 0.85 -9.93 21.00
CA ARG A 509 0.61 -9.10 19.80
C ARG A 509 -0.11 -7.79 20.10
N ASP A 510 -0.98 -7.79 21.11
CA ASP A 510 -1.92 -6.68 21.35
C ASP A 510 -1.75 -6.03 22.73
N ALA A 511 -0.74 -6.42 23.51
CA ALA A 511 -0.53 -5.90 24.86
C ALA A 511 0.93 -5.51 25.08
N GLY A 512 1.15 -4.44 25.82
CA GLY A 512 2.49 -3.97 26.14
C GLY A 512 2.49 -2.70 26.97
N VAL A 513 3.68 -2.35 27.44
CA VAL A 513 3.91 -1.16 28.27
C VAL A 513 5.26 -0.56 27.96
N ARG A 514 5.31 0.77 27.93
CA ARG A 514 6.54 1.55 27.93
C ARG A 514 6.49 2.60 29.02
N ALA A 515 7.64 2.88 29.61
CA ALA A 515 7.77 3.94 30.60
C ALA A 515 9.20 4.47 30.61
N SER A 516 9.36 5.74 30.95
CA SER A 516 10.64 6.36 31.24
C SER A 516 10.59 7.22 32.50
N VAL A 517 11.75 7.39 33.11
CA VAL A 517 12.04 8.34 34.18
C VAL A 517 13.22 9.22 33.75
N THR A 518 13.15 10.49 34.10
CA THR A 518 14.12 11.50 33.67
C THR A 518 14.52 12.39 34.83
N GLY A 519 15.73 12.94 34.76
CA GLY A 519 16.18 14.00 35.65
C GLY A 519 17.19 14.89 34.95
N ALA A 520 17.10 16.19 35.20
CA ALA A 520 18.02 17.20 34.72
C ALA A 520 18.40 18.15 35.86
N ARG A 521 19.64 18.65 35.83
CA ARG A 521 20.17 19.61 36.80
C ARG A 521 21.08 20.60 36.10
N SER A 522 20.89 21.88 36.40
CA SER A 522 21.78 22.97 36.04
C SER A 522 22.27 23.67 37.31
N ASP A 523 23.56 23.98 37.38
CA ASP A 523 24.12 24.84 38.45
C ASP A 523 24.08 26.34 38.08
N GLY A 524 23.54 26.65 36.89
CA GLY A 524 23.35 27.97 36.31
C GLY A 524 24.58 28.51 35.58
N PHE A 525 24.38 29.58 34.82
CA PHE A 525 25.43 30.30 34.09
C PHE A 525 25.23 31.82 34.19
N ASP A 526 26.28 32.56 33.85
CA ASP A 526 26.30 34.02 34.01
C ASP A 526 25.65 34.71 32.81
N VAL A 527 24.66 35.57 33.07
CA VAL A 527 23.88 36.25 32.04
C VAL A 527 23.98 37.77 32.19
N PRO A 528 24.49 38.50 31.18
CA PRO A 528 24.42 39.96 31.15
C PRO A 528 22.96 40.45 31.08
N VAL A 529 22.55 41.31 32.00
CA VAL A 529 21.20 41.89 32.08
C VAL A 529 21.21 43.33 31.62
N ALA A 530 20.71 43.60 30.42
CA ALA A 530 20.70 44.95 29.84
C ALA A 530 19.59 45.83 30.47
N LEU A 531 19.91 46.64 31.47
CA LEU A 531 18.93 47.44 32.22
C LEU A 531 18.29 48.52 31.33
N ARG A 532 16.98 48.75 31.51
CA ARG A 532 16.20 49.79 30.80
C ARG A 532 16.60 51.20 31.26
N ASP A 533 16.83 51.39 32.56
CA ASP A 533 17.31 52.64 33.15
C ASP A 533 18.45 52.30 34.13
N PRO A 534 19.73 52.40 33.71
CA PRO A 534 20.85 52.00 34.54
C PRO A 534 21.16 52.93 35.73
N ARG A 535 20.45 54.06 35.92
CA ARG A 535 20.60 55.03 37.04
C ARG A 535 22.06 55.27 37.51
N GLY A 536 23.00 55.40 36.58
CA GLY A 536 24.42 55.67 36.86
C GLY A 536 25.32 54.46 37.14
N GLY A 537 24.79 53.23 37.14
CA GLY A 537 25.55 51.97 37.17
C GLY A 537 25.95 51.46 35.77
N PRO A 538 26.66 50.31 35.67
CA PRO A 538 26.96 49.72 34.38
C PRO A 538 25.66 49.37 33.62
N PRO A 539 25.60 49.59 32.30
CA PRO A 539 24.39 49.34 31.51
C PRO A 539 24.01 47.85 31.41
N ALA A 540 24.93 46.94 31.74
CA ALA A 540 24.69 45.50 31.75
C ALA A 540 25.40 44.81 32.94
N PRO A 541 24.84 44.85 34.16
CA PRO A 541 25.30 43.97 35.25
C PRO A 541 25.15 42.48 34.87
N ILE A 542 25.89 41.62 35.55
CA ILE A 542 25.85 40.16 35.34
C ILE A 542 24.91 39.55 36.38
N ALA A 543 23.92 38.80 35.91
CA ALA A 543 23.14 37.87 36.71
C ALA A 543 23.90 36.55 36.85
N GLU A 544 24.45 36.28 38.03
CA GLU A 544 25.19 35.05 38.31
C GLU A 544 24.24 33.87 38.46
N ARG A 545 24.62 32.72 37.89
CA ARG A 545 23.91 31.45 38.04
C ARG A 545 22.43 31.49 37.61
N ALA A 546 22.12 32.25 36.56
CA ALA A 546 20.82 32.20 35.91
C ALA A 546 20.54 30.79 35.36
N GLU A 547 19.26 30.41 35.27
CA GLU A 547 18.84 29.05 34.93
C GLU A 547 19.48 27.96 35.82
N THR A 548 19.74 28.24 37.10
CA THR A 548 19.94 27.17 38.09
C THR A 548 18.62 26.44 38.27
N PHE A 549 18.57 25.15 37.94
CA PHE A 549 17.35 24.37 38.09
C PHE A 549 17.60 22.89 38.41
N ARG A 550 16.56 22.25 38.94
CA ARG A 550 16.43 20.80 39.05
C ARG A 550 15.10 20.41 38.47
N ALA A 551 15.08 19.48 37.53
CA ALA A 551 13.88 18.98 36.91
C ALA A 551 13.89 17.45 36.91
N GLY A 552 12.71 16.85 36.85
CA GLY A 552 12.57 15.41 36.75
C GLY A 552 11.14 14.99 36.53
N GLY A 553 10.97 13.80 35.96
CA GLY A 553 9.66 13.35 35.58
C GLY A 553 9.58 11.87 35.24
N THR A 554 8.37 11.45 34.94
CA THR A 554 8.08 10.14 34.36
C THR A 554 7.02 10.30 33.28
N SER A 555 7.14 9.50 32.23
CA SER A 555 6.09 9.37 31.23
C SER A 555 5.95 7.91 30.84
N GLY A 556 4.77 7.53 30.35
CA GLY A 556 4.60 6.18 29.86
C GLY A 556 3.24 5.91 29.26
N ARG A 557 3.14 4.73 28.67
CA ARG A 557 1.97 4.24 27.95
C ARG A 557 1.84 2.74 28.12
N ALA A 558 0.65 2.27 28.46
CA ALA A 558 0.29 0.85 28.46
C ALA A 558 -0.87 0.63 27.48
N TRP A 559 -0.89 -0.51 26.80
CA TRP A 559 -1.98 -0.87 25.88
C TRP A 559 -2.39 -2.33 26.03
N TYR A 560 -3.67 -2.58 25.75
CA TYR A 560 -4.26 -3.91 25.67
C TYR A 560 -5.41 -3.89 24.66
N GLY A 561 -5.20 -4.49 23.49
CA GLY A 561 -6.11 -4.43 22.36
C GLY A 561 -6.46 -2.98 21.99
N PRO A 562 -7.75 -2.59 22.00
CA PRO A 562 -8.18 -1.23 21.69
C PRO A 562 -7.92 -0.23 22.82
N PHE A 563 -7.53 -0.66 24.03
CA PHE A 563 -7.27 0.22 25.15
C PHE A 563 -5.84 0.77 25.14
N THR A 564 -5.69 2.03 25.53
CA THR A 564 -4.43 2.70 25.83
C THR A 564 -4.60 3.49 27.13
N ALA A 565 -3.71 3.31 28.09
CA ALA A 565 -3.53 4.22 29.21
C ALA A 565 -2.22 5.00 29.00
N GLN A 566 -2.21 6.30 29.25
CA GLN A 566 -1.01 7.13 29.20
C GLN A 566 -0.90 8.03 30.43
N TRP A 567 0.33 8.32 30.84
CA TRP A 567 0.60 9.25 31.94
C TRP A 567 1.84 10.08 31.68
N MET A 568 1.90 11.24 32.34
CA MET A 568 3.06 12.11 32.41
C MET A 568 3.05 12.83 33.77
N TYR A 569 4.22 12.96 34.38
CA TYR A 569 4.48 13.81 35.53
C TYR A 569 5.82 14.50 35.31
N HIS A 570 5.86 15.81 35.49
CA HIS A 570 7.07 16.62 35.40
C HIS A 570 7.09 17.62 36.54
N THR A 571 8.27 17.90 37.08
CA THR A 571 8.46 18.96 38.07
C THR A 571 9.78 19.66 37.86
N ARG A 572 9.81 20.96 38.16
CA ARG A 572 11.01 21.79 38.11
C ARG A 572 11.05 22.76 39.28
N GLU A 573 12.23 22.91 39.89
CA GLU A 573 12.59 24.02 40.76
C GLU A 573 13.64 24.86 40.03
N GLN A 574 13.41 26.17 39.88
CA GLN A 574 14.28 27.10 39.17
C GLN A 574 14.57 28.36 40.00
N ARG A 575 15.82 28.85 39.93
CA ARG A 575 16.26 30.13 40.52
C ARG A 575 16.30 31.22 39.45
N ILE A 576 15.89 32.43 39.83
CA ILE A 576 15.72 33.56 38.90
C ILE A 576 16.46 34.80 39.43
N PRO A 577 17.79 34.88 39.22
CA PRO A 577 18.61 36.01 39.67
C PRO A 577 18.59 37.21 38.69
N THR A 578 17.75 37.17 37.64
CA THR A 578 17.77 38.12 36.52
C THR A 578 17.01 39.43 36.75
N GLY A 579 16.44 39.61 37.95
CA GLY A 579 15.61 40.79 38.27
C GLY A 579 14.25 40.78 37.57
N TYR A 580 13.67 39.59 37.42
CA TYR A 580 12.34 39.35 36.86
C TYR A 580 11.28 40.21 37.57
N VAL A 581 10.43 40.91 36.80
CA VAL A 581 9.39 41.85 37.27
C VAL A 581 9.81 42.82 38.39
N GLY A 582 11.08 43.23 38.41
CA GLY A 582 11.59 44.19 39.40
C GLY A 582 12.14 43.57 40.68
N THR A 583 12.27 42.24 40.75
CA THR A 583 12.99 41.57 41.85
C THR A 583 14.45 41.98 41.90
N ARG A 584 15.10 41.73 43.05
CA ARG A 584 16.53 42.01 43.25
C ARG A 584 17.37 41.22 42.25
N LEU A 585 18.23 41.95 41.54
CA LEU A 585 19.24 41.35 40.67
C LEU A 585 20.25 40.56 41.52
N ASN A 586 20.71 39.41 41.04
CA ASN A 586 21.63 38.50 41.74
C ASN A 586 21.09 37.89 43.05
N ASP A 587 19.78 37.88 43.24
CA ASP A 587 19.16 37.20 44.37
C ASP A 587 18.65 35.80 43.97
N LEU A 588 19.34 34.76 44.44
CA LEU A 588 18.94 33.36 44.23
C LEU A 588 17.72 32.93 45.10
N GLY A 589 17.19 33.85 45.90
CA GLY A 589 15.99 33.67 46.70
C GLY A 589 14.69 33.89 45.93
N THR A 590 14.75 34.44 44.70
CA THR A 590 13.62 34.44 43.77
C THR A 590 13.56 33.08 43.05
N THR A 591 12.46 32.36 43.21
CA THR A 591 12.36 30.94 42.81
C THR A 591 11.00 30.57 42.27
N TYR A 592 10.97 29.72 41.23
CA TYR A 592 9.75 29.06 40.74
C TYR A 592 9.83 27.56 40.98
N ASP A 593 8.76 27.03 41.57
CA ASP A 593 8.52 25.58 41.68
C ASP A 593 7.28 25.25 40.84
N ASP A 594 7.40 24.35 39.89
CA ASP A 594 6.30 23.91 39.03
C ASP A 594 6.19 22.38 38.95
N ALA A 595 4.95 21.91 38.78
CA ALA A 595 4.64 20.50 38.62
C ALA A 595 3.40 20.30 37.73
N HIS A 596 3.52 19.39 36.77
CA HIS A 596 2.55 19.12 35.72
C HIS A 596 2.27 17.62 35.71
N MET A 597 1.00 17.24 35.72
CA MET A 597 0.57 15.84 35.68
C MET A 597 -0.55 15.67 34.68
N MET A 598 -0.48 14.57 33.93
CA MET A 598 -1.52 14.07 33.04
C MET A 598 -1.70 12.58 33.25
N ALA A 599 -2.95 12.12 33.30
CA ALA A 599 -3.31 10.73 33.21
C ALA A 599 -4.55 10.56 32.32
N GLU A 600 -4.52 9.56 31.45
CA GLU A 600 -5.57 9.34 30.46
C GLU A 600 -5.78 7.85 30.19
N VAL A 601 -7.04 7.50 29.91
CA VAL A 601 -7.42 6.23 29.29
C VAL A 601 -8.18 6.51 28.00
N ARG A 602 -7.83 5.76 26.96
CA ARG A 602 -8.40 5.84 25.61
C ARG A 602 -8.80 4.44 25.12
N TYR A 603 -9.93 4.36 24.45
CA TYR A 603 -10.49 3.14 23.85
C TYR A 603 -10.78 3.41 22.37
N GLU A 604 -10.07 2.71 21.47
CA GLU A 604 -10.10 2.95 20.01
C GLU A 604 -10.46 1.67 19.22
N PRO A 605 -11.70 1.18 19.29
CA PRO A 605 -12.11 0.01 18.54
C PRO A 605 -12.30 0.35 17.04
N ARG A 606 -12.10 -0.67 16.21
CA ARG A 606 -12.46 -0.67 14.77
C ARG A 606 -13.50 -1.77 14.53
N PRO A 607 -14.78 -1.53 14.89
CA PRO A 607 -15.83 -2.55 14.80
C PRO A 607 -16.12 -2.99 13.36
N ALA A 608 -15.85 -2.12 12.38
CA ALA A 608 -15.93 -2.42 10.96
C ALA A 608 -14.75 -1.78 10.22
N PRO A 609 -14.40 -2.25 9.01
CA PRO A 609 -13.29 -1.68 8.23
C PRO A 609 -13.46 -0.19 7.87
N ASP A 610 -14.69 0.29 7.81
CA ASP A 610 -15.10 1.65 7.46
C ASP A 610 -15.45 2.53 8.66
N LEU A 611 -15.43 1.99 9.89
CA LEU A 611 -15.83 2.70 11.11
C LEU A 611 -14.75 2.60 12.19
N GLN A 612 -14.22 3.75 12.59
CA GLN A 612 -13.34 3.89 13.75
C GLN A 612 -14.04 4.71 14.83
N LEU A 613 -14.09 4.17 16.04
CA LEU A 613 -14.58 4.90 17.21
C LEU A 613 -13.41 5.25 18.13
N MET A 614 -13.57 6.31 18.92
CA MET A 614 -12.67 6.65 20.00
C MET A 614 -13.47 7.18 21.19
N ALA A 615 -13.15 6.67 22.38
CA ALA A 615 -13.58 7.24 23.64
C ALA A 615 -12.34 7.52 24.50
N ARG A 616 -12.27 8.70 25.11
CA ARG A 616 -11.16 9.15 25.95
C ARG A 616 -11.70 9.73 27.24
N GLY A 617 -11.03 9.45 28.34
CA GLY A 617 -11.20 10.13 29.62
C GLY A 617 -9.85 10.51 30.21
N HIS A 618 -9.73 11.70 30.78
CA HIS A 618 -8.47 12.19 31.32
C HIS A 618 -8.63 13.07 32.56
N VAL A 619 -7.54 13.17 33.31
CA VAL A 619 -7.36 14.09 34.44
C VAL A 619 -5.97 14.70 34.36
N ASN A 620 -5.89 15.98 34.67
CA ASN A 620 -4.66 16.75 34.65
C ASN A 620 -4.56 17.62 35.91
N ARG A 621 -3.33 17.90 36.31
CA ARG A 621 -3.02 18.78 37.44
C ARG A 621 -1.83 19.66 37.12
N PHE A 622 -1.94 20.93 37.51
CA PHE A 622 -0.87 21.91 37.47
C PHE A 622 -0.73 22.55 38.85
N VAL A 623 0.50 22.65 39.34
CA VAL A 623 0.84 23.39 40.55
C VAL A 623 2.03 24.26 40.22
N TRP A 624 1.95 25.53 40.62
CA TRP A 624 3.07 26.44 40.51
C TRP A 624 3.16 27.31 41.77
N ARG A 625 4.39 27.63 42.17
CA ARG A 625 4.69 28.52 43.29
C ARG A 625 5.83 29.45 42.90
N GLY A 626 5.58 30.75 43.02
CA GLY A 626 6.57 31.79 42.89
C GLY A 626 6.95 32.38 44.24
N VAL A 627 8.24 32.61 44.45
CA VAL A 627 8.78 33.45 45.52
C VAL A 627 9.52 34.60 44.87
N TYR A 628 9.13 35.83 45.17
CA TYR A 628 9.72 37.04 44.60
C TYR A 628 10.40 37.86 45.68
N ARG A 629 11.70 38.13 45.52
CA ARG A 629 12.50 38.93 46.46
C ARG A 629 12.67 40.35 45.93
N PHE A 630 12.01 41.31 46.56
CA PHE A 630 12.20 42.73 46.34
C PHE A 630 13.11 43.32 47.43
N ASP A 631 13.53 44.58 47.29
CA ASP A 631 14.40 45.25 48.28
C ASP A 631 13.75 45.34 49.66
N GLU A 632 12.46 45.67 49.71
CA GLU A 632 11.72 45.94 50.95
C GLU A 632 10.71 44.84 51.32
N ALA A 633 10.51 43.83 50.46
CA ALA A 633 9.47 42.83 50.63
C ALA A 633 9.78 41.47 50.01
N THR A 634 9.07 40.43 50.47
CA THR A 634 9.02 39.13 49.80
C THR A 634 7.56 38.80 49.51
N VAL A 635 7.25 38.62 48.22
CA VAL A 635 5.91 38.28 47.74
C VAL A 635 5.87 36.80 47.40
N PHE A 636 4.75 36.16 47.70
CA PHE A 636 4.53 34.75 47.37
C PHE A 636 3.32 34.62 46.47
N GLU A 637 3.44 33.79 45.43
CA GLU A 637 2.33 33.47 44.55
C GLU A 637 2.19 31.95 44.42
N GLN A 638 0.95 31.50 44.28
CA GLN A 638 0.60 30.10 44.10
C GLN A 638 -0.49 30.00 43.05
N GLN A 639 -0.34 29.03 42.16
CA GLN A 639 -1.33 28.67 41.17
C GLN A 639 -1.63 27.18 41.29
N HIS A 640 -2.92 26.85 41.30
CA HIS A 640 -3.39 25.46 41.36
C HIS A 640 -4.46 25.22 40.30
N GLY A 641 -4.26 24.16 39.54
CA GLY A 641 -5.11 23.74 38.44
C GLY A 641 -5.41 22.26 38.51
N THR A 642 -6.68 21.86 38.49
CA THR A 642 -7.08 20.48 38.25
C THR A 642 -8.23 20.49 37.25
N TRP A 643 -8.10 19.71 36.18
CA TRP A 643 -9.15 19.57 35.17
C TRP A 643 -9.27 18.14 34.67
N LEU A 644 -10.49 17.80 34.29
CA LEU A 644 -10.85 16.47 33.81
C LEU A 644 -11.74 16.61 32.58
N GLY A 645 -11.65 15.65 31.68
CA GLY A 645 -12.42 15.69 30.46
C GLY A 645 -12.73 14.33 29.89
N ALA A 646 -13.75 14.31 29.04
CA ALA A 646 -14.15 13.14 28.27
C ALA A 646 -14.39 13.55 26.81
N GLU A 647 -14.00 12.68 25.88
CA GLU A 647 -14.21 12.88 24.45
C GLU A 647 -14.74 11.60 23.81
N LEU A 648 -15.69 11.77 22.90
CA LEU A 648 -16.18 10.72 22.00
C LEU A 648 -15.99 11.17 20.56
N ARG A 649 -15.53 10.25 19.70
CA ARG A 649 -15.36 10.49 18.26
C ARG A 649 -15.76 9.27 17.46
N ALA A 650 -16.40 9.50 16.33
CA ALA A 650 -16.65 8.50 15.29
C ALA A 650 -16.13 9.01 13.95
N ALA A 651 -15.29 8.22 13.27
CA ALA A 651 -14.86 8.43 11.90
C ALA A 651 -15.43 7.30 11.04
N TRP A 652 -16.32 7.65 10.11
CA TRP A 652 -17.08 6.72 9.29
C TRP A 652 -16.85 7.00 7.80
N THR A 653 -16.60 5.95 7.01
CA THR A 653 -16.33 6.04 5.57
C THR A 653 -17.44 5.33 4.78
N PRO A 654 -18.66 5.90 4.70
CA PRO A 654 -19.83 5.24 4.14
C PRO A 654 -19.73 4.93 2.64
N LEU A 655 -18.92 5.70 1.90
CA LEU A 655 -18.73 5.56 0.47
C LEU A 655 -17.23 5.66 0.17
N ALA A 656 -16.81 5.01 -0.93
CA ALA A 656 -15.45 5.16 -1.42
C ALA A 656 -15.16 6.65 -1.70
N GLY A 657 -14.22 7.23 -0.94
CA GLY A 657 -13.83 8.63 -1.06
C GLY A 657 -14.62 9.64 -0.22
N LEU A 658 -15.61 9.22 0.59
CA LEU A 658 -16.29 10.11 1.55
C LEU A 658 -16.07 9.62 2.97
N ARG A 659 -15.49 10.46 3.82
CA ARG A 659 -15.32 10.22 5.26
C ARG A 659 -16.00 11.33 6.06
N VAL A 660 -16.81 10.93 7.03
CA VAL A 660 -17.49 11.80 7.99
C VAL A 660 -16.87 11.55 9.35
N THR A 661 -16.33 12.59 9.98
CA THR A 661 -15.80 12.52 11.34
C THR A 661 -16.59 13.46 12.23
N GLY A 662 -17.25 12.90 13.24
CA GLY A 662 -17.99 13.67 14.25
C GLY A 662 -17.45 13.36 15.63
N GLY A 663 -17.50 14.33 16.53
CA GLY A 663 -17.12 14.13 17.91
C GLY A 663 -17.63 15.20 18.84
N GLY A 664 -17.48 14.95 20.13
CA GLY A 664 -17.80 15.91 21.18
C GLY A 664 -16.91 15.70 22.39
N GLU A 665 -16.66 16.78 23.11
CA GLU A 665 -15.88 16.79 24.32
C GLU A 665 -16.58 17.60 25.41
N VAL A 666 -16.32 17.22 26.65
CA VAL A 666 -16.72 17.97 27.84
C VAL A 666 -15.52 18.04 28.77
N GLN A 667 -15.26 19.22 29.33
CA GLN A 667 -14.18 19.45 30.28
C GLN A 667 -14.70 20.23 31.49
N GLY A 668 -14.29 19.80 32.67
CA GLY A 668 -14.54 20.46 33.94
C GLY A 668 -13.23 20.86 34.60
N HIS A 669 -13.15 22.11 35.06
CA HIS A 669 -12.03 22.70 35.76
C HIS A 669 -12.47 23.04 37.20
N PRO A 670 -12.64 22.05 38.09
CA PRO A 670 -13.09 22.28 39.47
C PRO A 670 -12.09 23.08 40.33
N GLU A 671 -10.83 23.15 39.88
CA GLU A 671 -9.77 23.92 40.50
C GLU A 671 -9.06 24.74 39.43
N ALA A 672 -9.18 26.06 39.55
CA ALA A 672 -8.33 27.05 38.91
C ALA A 672 -8.20 28.21 39.89
N THR A 673 -7.09 28.24 40.63
CA THR A 673 -6.90 29.11 41.79
C THR A 673 -5.64 29.92 41.63
N LEU A 674 -5.77 31.22 41.86
CA LEU A 674 -4.67 32.18 42.03
C LEU A 674 -4.63 32.58 43.49
N ARG A 675 -3.46 32.50 44.12
CA ARG A 675 -3.26 32.97 45.49
C ARG A 675 -1.99 33.78 45.60
N GLY A 676 -2.10 35.01 46.09
CA GLY A 676 -0.99 35.92 46.34
C GLY A 676 -0.88 36.27 47.83
N VAL A 677 0.35 36.43 48.32
CA VAL A 677 0.68 37.05 49.61
C VAL A 677 1.54 38.26 49.30
N PHE A 678 0.97 39.45 49.49
CA PHE A 678 1.58 40.72 49.11
C PHE A 678 2.58 41.22 50.16
N ALA A 679 3.35 42.25 49.78
CA ALA A 679 4.39 42.85 50.61
C ALA A 679 3.91 43.30 52.00
N ASP A 680 2.67 43.78 52.09
CA ASP A 680 2.02 44.22 53.34
C ASP A 680 1.39 43.08 54.15
N GLY A 681 1.61 41.82 53.75
CA GLY A 681 1.10 40.63 54.40
C GLY A 681 -0.36 40.30 54.06
N ARG A 682 -1.05 41.10 53.24
CA ARG A 682 -2.39 40.74 52.76
C ARG A 682 -2.33 39.47 51.92
N VAL A 683 -3.26 38.57 52.17
CA VAL A 683 -3.44 37.35 51.37
C VAL A 683 -4.68 37.53 50.50
N ARG A 684 -4.54 37.30 49.20
CA ARG A 684 -5.66 37.28 48.26
C ARG A 684 -5.73 35.92 47.58
N THR A 685 -6.94 35.39 47.48
CA THR A 685 -7.18 34.09 46.83
C THR A 685 -8.40 34.22 45.95
N LYS A 686 -8.20 33.95 44.66
CA LYS A 686 -9.27 33.89 43.67
C LYS A 686 -9.35 32.47 43.14
N ARG A 687 -10.53 31.86 43.32
CA ARG A 687 -10.86 30.54 42.78
C ARG A 687 -11.96 30.72 41.75
N GLU A 688 -11.73 30.24 40.54
CA GLU A 688 -12.68 30.35 39.43
C GLU A 688 -12.91 28.99 38.77
N PRO A 689 -13.79 28.14 39.30
CA PRO A 689 -14.13 26.90 38.63
C PRO A 689 -14.92 27.18 37.36
N PHE A 690 -14.59 26.49 36.27
CA PHE A 690 -15.30 26.64 35.00
C PHE A 690 -15.43 25.29 34.28
N GLY A 691 -16.24 25.25 33.23
CA GLY A 691 -16.38 24.08 32.38
C GLY A 691 -16.81 24.48 30.99
N PHE A 692 -16.60 23.57 30.04
CA PHE A 692 -17.08 23.76 28.68
C PHE A 692 -17.45 22.42 28.04
N GLY A 693 -18.33 22.50 27.06
CA GLY A 693 -18.67 21.41 26.16
C GLY A 693 -18.52 21.86 24.72
N ALA A 694 -18.09 20.96 23.85
CA ALA A 694 -17.97 21.24 22.44
C ALA A 694 -18.40 20.05 21.57
N GLY A 695 -18.87 20.37 20.38
CA GLY A 695 -19.21 19.40 19.34
C GLY A 695 -18.62 19.83 18.00
N TYR A 696 -18.17 18.87 17.21
CA TYR A 696 -17.59 19.13 15.89
C TYR A 696 -18.00 18.08 14.86
N LEU A 697 -17.99 18.51 13.60
CA LEU A 697 -18.24 17.67 12.44
C LEU A 697 -17.29 18.06 11.30
N ILE A 698 -16.73 17.05 10.64
CA ILE A 698 -15.80 17.19 9.51
C ILE A 698 -16.26 16.25 8.40
N LEU A 699 -16.30 16.76 7.18
CA LEU A 699 -16.59 16.05 5.95
C LEU A 699 -15.35 16.11 5.06
N ASP A 700 -14.75 14.96 4.82
CA ASP A 700 -13.67 14.78 3.85
C ASP A 700 -14.23 14.07 2.61
N GLY A 701 -14.05 14.65 1.43
CA GLY A 701 -14.51 14.07 0.17
C GLY A 701 -13.41 14.04 -0.88
N SER A 702 -13.36 12.97 -1.67
CA SER A 702 -12.43 12.78 -2.79
C SER A 702 -13.20 12.46 -4.06
N PRO A 703 -13.90 13.46 -4.66
CA PRO A 703 -14.75 13.24 -5.83
C PRO A 703 -13.97 12.78 -7.08
N ALA A 704 -12.66 13.01 -7.11
CA ALA A 704 -11.75 12.48 -8.12
C ALA A 704 -10.37 12.20 -7.49
N PRO A 705 -9.53 11.30 -8.07
CA PRO A 705 -8.19 11.02 -7.52
C PRO A 705 -7.27 12.26 -7.39
N TRP A 706 -7.54 13.29 -8.20
CA TRP A 706 -6.78 14.55 -8.24
C TRP A 706 -7.42 15.69 -7.44
N VAL A 707 -8.57 15.48 -6.78
CA VAL A 707 -9.25 16.48 -5.93
C VAL A 707 -9.67 15.86 -4.60
N ARG A 708 -9.29 16.48 -3.50
CA ARG A 708 -9.83 16.22 -2.17
C ARG A 708 -10.32 17.53 -1.56
N PHE A 709 -11.44 17.49 -0.84
CA PHE A 709 -11.89 18.61 -0.02
C PHE A 709 -12.09 18.15 1.42
N SER A 710 -11.97 19.09 2.34
CA SER A 710 -12.27 18.92 3.76
C SER A 710 -13.03 20.15 4.23
N ALA A 711 -14.18 19.97 4.87
CA ALA A 711 -14.95 21.06 5.45
C ALA A 711 -15.45 20.63 6.82
N GLY A 712 -15.37 21.51 7.80
CA GLY A 712 -15.86 21.21 9.13
C GLY A 712 -16.14 22.45 9.95
N ALA A 713 -16.83 22.23 11.05
CA ALA A 713 -17.08 23.25 12.05
C ALA A 713 -17.09 22.65 13.46
N ARG A 714 -16.77 23.50 14.42
CA ARG A 714 -16.87 23.21 15.85
C ARG A 714 -17.67 24.32 16.55
N LEU A 715 -18.45 23.93 17.55
CA LEU A 715 -19.15 24.84 18.46
C LEU A 715 -18.68 24.55 19.88
N ASP A 716 -18.11 25.53 20.55
CA ASP A 716 -17.72 25.48 21.95
C ASP A 716 -18.70 26.31 22.80
N VAL A 717 -19.14 25.78 23.94
CA VAL A 717 -20.00 26.46 24.90
C VAL A 717 -19.32 26.45 26.26
N TYR A 718 -18.94 27.63 26.74
CA TYR A 718 -18.26 27.81 28.03
C TYR A 718 -19.23 28.29 29.10
N SER A 719 -18.93 27.99 30.36
CA SER A 719 -19.68 28.53 31.50
C SER A 719 -19.35 30.00 31.80
N THR A 720 -18.21 30.51 31.29
CA THR A 720 -17.65 31.83 31.60
C THR A 720 -17.88 32.88 30.51
N PHE A 721 -18.14 32.47 29.28
CA PHE A 721 -18.39 33.36 28.14
C PHE A 721 -19.29 32.69 27.09
N GLY A 722 -19.73 33.46 26.10
CA GLY A 722 -20.70 33.02 25.08
C GLY A 722 -20.20 31.88 24.17
N PRO A 723 -21.11 31.28 23.38
CA PRO A 723 -20.76 30.21 22.44
C PRO A 723 -19.82 30.70 21.34
N ILE A 724 -18.89 29.84 20.92
CA ILE A 724 -17.86 30.16 19.92
C ILE A 724 -17.99 29.18 18.76
N PHE A 725 -18.14 29.71 17.54
CA PHE A 725 -18.24 28.93 16.32
C PHE A 725 -16.94 29.00 15.52
N VAL A 726 -16.42 27.83 15.14
CA VAL A 726 -15.09 27.68 14.52
C VAL A 726 -15.19 26.88 13.21
N PRO A 727 -15.32 27.55 12.04
CA PRO A 727 -15.29 26.88 10.75
C PRO A 727 -13.87 26.65 10.20
N ARG A 728 -13.72 25.60 9.38
CA ARG A 728 -12.52 25.34 8.56
C ARG A 728 -12.92 24.71 7.22
N ALA A 729 -12.24 25.09 6.15
CA ALA A 729 -12.35 24.44 4.85
C ALA A 729 -10.97 24.34 4.18
N ALA A 730 -10.78 23.28 3.41
CA ALA A 730 -9.61 23.05 2.59
C ALA A 730 -9.98 22.33 1.29
N VAL A 731 -9.25 22.64 0.22
CA VAL A 731 -9.28 21.94 -1.06
C VAL A 731 -7.85 21.60 -1.45
N ILE A 732 -7.62 20.35 -1.82
CA ILE A 732 -6.32 19.77 -2.16
C ILE A 732 -6.39 19.23 -3.58
N PHE A 733 -5.60 19.80 -4.48
CA PHE A 733 -5.49 19.41 -5.88
C PHE A 733 -4.17 18.69 -6.15
N ARG A 734 -4.20 17.68 -7.02
CA ARG A 734 -2.99 17.00 -7.54
C ARG A 734 -2.87 17.25 -9.04
N PRO A 735 -2.30 18.40 -9.48
CA PRO A 735 -2.28 18.79 -10.90
C PRO A 735 -1.36 17.92 -11.77
N GLY A 736 -0.45 17.14 -11.18
CA GLY A 736 0.45 16.24 -11.89
C GLY A 736 1.24 15.33 -10.93
N PRO A 737 2.09 14.43 -11.44
CA PRO A 737 2.91 13.53 -10.62
C PRO A 737 3.76 14.30 -9.60
N GLY A 738 3.66 13.92 -8.33
CA GLY A 738 4.40 14.54 -7.22
C GLY A 738 3.96 15.97 -6.85
N GLY A 739 2.99 16.56 -7.54
CA GLY A 739 2.49 17.91 -7.29
C GLY A 739 1.23 17.92 -6.42
N VAL A 740 1.22 18.74 -5.37
CA VAL A 740 0.10 18.90 -4.43
C VAL A 740 -0.10 20.39 -4.16
N LEU A 741 -1.28 20.92 -4.52
CA LEU A 741 -1.70 22.29 -4.22
C LEU A 741 -2.80 22.24 -3.16
N LYS A 742 -2.59 22.89 -2.02
CA LYS A 742 -3.55 23.05 -0.94
C LYS A 742 -4.02 24.50 -0.87
N ILE A 743 -5.32 24.70 -0.80
CA ILE A 743 -5.96 25.98 -0.50
C ILE A 743 -6.80 25.77 0.74
N MET A 744 -6.55 26.52 1.79
CA MET A 744 -7.13 26.27 3.11
C MET A 744 -7.43 27.57 3.84
N GLY A 745 -8.46 27.54 4.68
CA GLY A 745 -8.81 28.67 5.53
C GLY A 745 -9.74 28.26 6.65
N GLY A 746 -9.77 29.06 7.71
CA GLY A 746 -10.61 28.80 8.87
C GLY A 746 -10.41 29.85 9.95
N SER A 747 -11.06 29.62 11.09
CA SER A 747 -10.83 30.39 12.30
C SER A 747 -10.25 29.56 13.43
N ALA A 748 -9.66 30.24 14.40
CA ALA A 748 -9.31 29.71 15.70
C ALA A 748 -9.59 30.76 16.77
N PHE A 749 -9.62 30.32 18.03
CA PHE A 749 -9.86 31.22 19.15
C PHE A 749 -9.00 30.84 20.35
N ARG A 750 -8.86 31.81 21.25
CA ARG A 750 -8.26 31.59 22.57
C ARG A 750 -9.14 32.23 23.63
N ALA A 751 -9.60 31.41 24.56
CA ALA A 751 -10.26 31.87 25.77
C ALA A 751 -9.27 32.67 26.64
N PRO A 752 -9.73 33.75 27.31
CA PRO A 752 -8.91 34.41 28.31
C PRO A 752 -8.55 33.44 29.44
N SER A 753 -7.28 33.43 29.84
CA SER A 753 -6.82 32.61 30.97
C SER A 753 -7.41 33.12 32.29
N VAL A 754 -7.40 32.29 33.33
CA VAL A 754 -7.86 32.71 34.68
C VAL A 754 -6.96 33.82 35.22
N SER A 755 -5.65 33.74 34.94
CA SER A 755 -4.69 34.80 35.27
C SER A 755 -5.00 36.12 34.58
N GLU A 756 -5.23 36.12 33.26
CA GLU A 756 -5.56 37.36 32.54
C GLU A 756 -6.86 38.01 33.04
N GLN A 757 -7.83 37.21 33.47
CA GLN A 757 -9.12 37.71 33.96
C GLN A 757 -9.03 38.30 35.37
N TYR A 758 -8.30 37.65 36.29
CA TYR A 758 -8.42 37.95 37.71
C TYR A 758 -7.11 38.15 38.49
N TYR A 759 -5.95 38.06 37.85
CA TYR A 759 -4.70 38.34 38.53
C TYR A 759 -4.62 39.81 38.97
N GLU A 760 -4.10 40.02 40.18
CA GLU A 760 -3.77 41.32 40.74
C GLU A 760 -2.63 41.17 41.74
N ASP A 761 -1.81 42.21 41.84
CA ASP A 761 -0.67 42.27 42.77
C ASP A 761 -0.92 43.23 43.95
N GLY A 762 -2.07 43.91 43.95
CA GLY A 762 -2.44 44.89 44.97
C GLY A 762 -1.65 46.20 44.93
N GLU A 763 -0.81 46.41 43.92
CA GLU A 763 0.10 47.56 43.80
C GLU A 763 0.16 48.12 42.37
N THR A 764 0.55 47.31 41.38
CA THR A 764 0.80 47.75 40.00
C THR A 764 -0.19 47.20 38.98
N GLN A 765 -0.92 46.14 39.30
CA GLN A 765 -1.87 45.47 38.40
C GLN A 765 -3.22 45.17 39.08
N VAL A 766 -4.30 45.41 38.35
CA VAL A 766 -5.68 45.16 38.78
C VAL A 766 -6.39 44.10 37.92
N PRO A 767 -7.44 43.45 38.42
CA PRO A 767 -8.21 42.46 37.66
C PRO A 767 -8.82 43.06 36.39
N ALA A 768 -8.88 42.26 35.33
CA ALA A 768 -9.52 42.65 34.06
C ALA A 768 -11.02 42.38 34.03
N VAL A 769 -11.49 41.44 34.86
CA VAL A 769 -12.90 41.05 34.95
C VAL A 769 -13.45 41.36 36.33
N ASP A 770 -14.46 42.22 36.36
CA ASP A 770 -15.29 42.53 37.52
C ASP A 770 -16.71 42.81 37.04
N PRO A 771 -17.62 41.83 37.15
CA PRO A 771 -19.01 42.00 36.73
C PRO A 771 -19.74 43.14 37.45
N ALA A 772 -19.36 43.47 38.69
CA ALA A 772 -19.99 44.56 39.45
C ALA A 772 -19.58 45.94 38.88
N ALA A 773 -18.39 46.04 38.29
CA ALA A 773 -17.89 47.21 37.60
C ALA A 773 -18.16 47.20 36.08
N GLY A 774 -18.83 46.17 35.56
CA GLY A 774 -19.08 46.00 34.12
C GLY A 774 -17.81 45.70 33.30
N LEU A 775 -16.73 45.24 33.95
CA LEU A 775 -15.47 44.89 33.30
C LEU A 775 -15.50 43.44 32.83
N THR A 776 -15.24 43.22 31.54
CA THR A 776 -15.24 41.90 30.90
C THR A 776 -14.03 41.72 30.00
N LEU A 777 -13.71 40.47 29.70
CA LEU A 777 -12.65 40.08 28.77
C LEU A 777 -13.21 39.03 27.80
N GLU A 778 -13.08 39.28 26.51
CA GLU A 778 -13.61 38.41 25.45
C GLU A 778 -12.52 37.50 24.85
N PRO A 779 -12.89 36.33 24.29
CA PRO A 779 -11.94 35.48 23.57
C PRO A 779 -11.25 36.17 22.39
N GLU A 780 -9.96 35.87 22.18
CA GLU A 780 -9.26 36.25 20.97
C GLU A 780 -9.78 35.41 19.79
N SER A 781 -9.87 36.01 18.60
CA SER A 781 -10.26 35.29 17.36
C SER A 781 -9.24 35.52 16.26
N LEU A 782 -8.80 34.45 15.61
CA LEU A 782 -7.92 34.46 14.46
C LEU A 782 -8.65 33.92 13.24
N HIS A 783 -8.74 34.68 12.16
CA HIS A 783 -9.14 34.19 10.85
C HIS A 783 -7.91 34.07 9.96
N SER A 784 -7.73 32.92 9.29
CA SER A 784 -6.56 32.69 8.44
C SER A 784 -6.93 32.04 7.11
N ALA A 785 -6.19 32.40 6.07
CA ALA A 785 -6.20 31.76 4.76
C ALA A 785 -4.78 31.46 4.31
N GLU A 786 -4.59 30.36 3.60
CA GLU A 786 -3.28 29.88 3.16
C GLU A 786 -3.38 29.10 1.85
N VAL A 787 -2.37 29.28 0.99
CA VAL A 787 -2.15 28.50 -0.22
C VAL A 787 -0.75 27.90 -0.14
N GLU A 788 -0.64 26.59 -0.31
CA GLU A 788 0.62 25.85 -0.24
C GLU A 788 0.74 24.94 -1.47
N TYR A 789 1.88 24.99 -2.14
CA TYR A 789 2.20 24.09 -3.24
C TYR A 789 3.46 23.30 -2.91
N THR A 790 3.37 21.98 -3.03
CA THR A 790 4.48 21.06 -2.87
C THR A 790 4.70 20.31 -4.17
N GLN A 791 5.95 20.25 -4.64
CA GLN A 791 6.36 19.48 -5.81
C GLN A 791 7.50 18.54 -5.41
N ARG A 792 7.27 17.24 -5.57
CA ARG A 792 8.32 16.22 -5.53
C ARG A 792 9.03 16.16 -6.88
N ILE A 793 10.35 16.27 -6.88
CA ILE A 793 11.20 16.33 -8.09
C ILE A 793 12.11 15.08 -8.09
N GLY A 794 11.77 14.10 -8.92
CA GLY A 794 12.38 12.77 -8.86
C GLY A 794 12.07 12.07 -7.52
N ASP A 795 12.94 11.14 -7.11
CA ASP A 795 12.66 10.29 -5.94
C ASP A 795 13.11 10.89 -4.59
N ALA A 796 13.88 11.98 -4.62
CA ALA A 796 14.61 12.46 -3.44
C ALA A 796 14.31 13.91 -3.03
N TRP A 797 13.90 14.78 -3.96
CA TRP A 797 13.72 16.20 -3.69
C TRP A 797 12.26 16.58 -3.51
N ILE A 798 12.01 17.48 -2.56
CA ILE A 798 10.70 18.08 -2.29
C ILE A 798 10.92 19.59 -2.22
N ALA A 799 10.24 20.34 -3.09
CA ALA A 799 10.15 21.79 -3.03
C ALA A 799 8.75 22.18 -2.55
N LEU A 800 8.67 23.10 -1.60
CA LEU A 800 7.44 23.63 -1.03
C LEU A 800 7.47 25.15 -1.09
N GLY A 801 6.36 25.76 -1.48
CA GLY A 801 6.10 27.19 -1.36
C GLY A 801 4.73 27.43 -0.74
N ALA A 802 4.63 28.34 0.22
CA ALA A 802 3.37 28.70 0.88
C ALA A 802 3.22 30.22 0.99
N VAL A 803 1.99 30.71 0.93
CA VAL A 803 1.62 32.10 1.24
C VAL A 803 0.43 32.10 2.19
N HIS A 804 0.45 32.98 3.17
CA HIS A 804 -0.59 33.02 4.21
C HIS A 804 -0.96 34.46 4.59
N ALA A 805 -2.20 34.62 5.03
CA ALA A 805 -2.73 35.85 5.59
C ALA A 805 -3.61 35.53 6.80
N SER A 806 -3.45 36.28 7.89
CA SER A 806 -4.20 36.08 9.12
C SER A 806 -4.63 37.42 9.73
N LEU A 807 -5.82 37.46 10.30
CA LEU A 807 -6.41 38.60 10.99
C LEU A 807 -6.74 38.19 12.42
N LEU A 808 -6.03 38.75 13.39
CA LEU A 808 -6.29 38.59 14.82
C LEU A 808 -7.15 39.75 15.32
N SER A 809 -8.30 39.42 15.89
CA SER A 809 -9.26 40.35 16.49
C SER A 809 -9.35 40.12 18.00
N GLY A 810 -9.57 41.20 18.76
CA GLY A 810 -9.75 41.12 20.21
C GLY A 810 -8.50 40.67 20.97
N GLY A 811 -7.30 40.88 20.41
CA GLY A 811 -6.04 40.44 21.02
C GLY A 811 -5.89 40.97 22.45
N ILE A 812 -5.68 40.09 23.43
CA ILE A 812 -5.57 40.41 24.84
C ILE A 812 -4.13 40.78 25.14
N SER A 813 -3.96 41.92 25.81
CA SER A 813 -2.65 42.32 26.32
C SER A 813 -2.78 43.22 27.54
N LEU A 814 -1.70 43.31 28.31
CA LEU A 814 -1.59 44.25 29.41
C LEU A 814 -1.51 45.68 28.85
N GLU A 815 -2.38 46.56 29.35
CA GLU A 815 -2.45 47.97 29.00
C GLU A 815 -2.49 48.82 30.29
N GLU A 816 -1.91 50.03 30.23
CA GLU A 816 -1.95 50.98 31.34
C GLU A 816 -3.30 51.71 31.38
N HIS A 817 -3.89 51.79 32.57
CA HIS A 817 -5.15 52.47 32.85
C HIS A 817 -5.05 53.16 34.22
N ASP A 818 -5.12 54.49 34.23
CA ASP A 818 -5.03 55.31 35.45
C ASP A 818 -3.79 55.01 36.31
N GLY A 819 -2.64 54.75 35.66
CA GLY A 819 -1.37 54.44 36.31
C GLY A 819 -1.24 52.99 36.82
N LEU A 820 -2.25 52.15 36.62
CA LEU A 820 -2.24 50.72 36.94
C LEU A 820 -2.29 49.89 35.66
N GLN A 821 -1.73 48.68 35.69
CA GLN A 821 -1.79 47.74 34.59
C GLN A 821 -3.08 46.91 34.65
N ARG A 822 -3.71 46.67 33.51
CA ARG A 822 -4.90 45.82 33.39
C ARG A 822 -4.92 45.12 32.03
N TYR A 823 -5.31 43.85 31.98
CA TYR A 823 -5.54 43.19 30.70
C TYR A 823 -6.78 43.75 30.01
N ALA A 824 -6.69 43.98 28.71
CA ALA A 824 -7.80 44.44 27.88
C ALA A 824 -7.76 43.83 26.48
N ASN A 825 -8.93 43.67 25.85
CA ASN A 825 -9.02 43.34 24.43
C ASN A 825 -8.62 44.55 23.58
N SER A 826 -7.66 44.37 22.68
CA SER A 826 -7.22 45.39 21.74
C SER A 826 -8.35 45.83 20.82
N LYS A 827 -8.59 47.15 20.75
CA LYS A 827 -9.56 47.78 19.83
C LYS A 827 -9.12 47.73 18.36
N ARG A 828 -7.84 47.43 18.10
CA ARG A 828 -7.27 47.35 16.75
C ARG A 828 -6.89 45.91 16.44
N ASN A 829 -7.31 45.44 15.28
CA ASN A 829 -6.92 44.12 14.79
C ASN A 829 -5.43 44.09 14.46
N ALA A 830 -4.81 42.92 14.61
CA ALA A 830 -3.48 42.65 14.08
C ALA A 830 -3.58 41.84 12.79
N PHE A 831 -2.80 42.22 11.79
CA PHE A 831 -2.77 41.57 10.48
C PHE A 831 -1.38 40.97 10.26
N VAL A 832 -1.36 39.71 9.85
CA VAL A 832 -0.14 38.97 9.51
C VAL A 832 -0.24 38.54 8.05
N VAL A 833 0.75 38.90 7.24
CA VAL A 833 0.92 38.35 5.89
C VAL A 833 2.33 37.85 5.70
N GLY A 834 2.47 36.71 5.03
CA GLY A 834 3.77 36.10 4.83
C GLY A 834 3.77 35.01 3.78
N GLY A 835 4.94 34.45 3.57
CA GLY A 835 5.15 33.29 2.75
C GLY A 835 6.44 32.60 3.11
N ASP A 836 6.49 31.31 2.82
CA ASP A 836 7.61 30.46 3.12
C ASP A 836 7.99 29.62 1.90
N VAL A 837 9.28 29.30 1.78
CA VAL A 837 9.81 28.35 0.80
C VAL A 837 10.68 27.34 1.54
N GLU A 838 10.56 26.07 1.20
CA GLU A 838 11.40 25.00 1.71
C GLU A 838 11.84 24.08 0.56
N LEU A 839 13.13 23.74 0.55
CA LEU A 839 13.71 22.73 -0.33
C LEU A 839 14.32 21.63 0.55
N ARG A 840 13.76 20.43 0.47
CA ARG A 840 14.20 19.26 1.22
C ARG A 840 14.68 18.18 0.27
N ARG A 841 15.70 17.43 0.71
CA ARG A 841 16.18 16.22 0.07
C ARG A 841 16.44 15.13 1.09
N GLU A 842 16.01 13.93 0.80
CA GLU A 842 16.34 12.72 1.57
C GLU A 842 16.99 11.71 0.63
N TRP A 843 18.18 11.22 0.98
CA TRP A 843 18.79 10.10 0.24
C TRP A 843 18.69 8.80 1.04
N ARG A 844 18.99 7.70 0.36
CA ARG A 844 19.25 6.40 0.98
C ARG A 844 20.26 6.50 2.14
N GLN A 845 20.17 5.58 3.09
CA GLN A 845 21.12 5.41 4.21
C GLN A 845 21.18 6.58 5.22
N GLY A 846 20.15 7.41 5.28
CA GLY A 846 20.05 8.41 6.35
C GLY A 846 20.73 9.75 6.07
N TRP A 847 20.87 10.13 4.79
CA TRP A 847 21.18 11.52 4.45
C TRP A 847 19.90 12.37 4.44
N MET A 848 19.99 13.59 4.96
CA MET A 848 18.92 14.58 4.90
C MET A 848 19.52 15.96 4.65
N LEU A 849 18.93 16.75 3.76
CA LEU A 849 19.15 18.20 3.66
C LEU A 849 17.81 18.91 3.66
N ALA A 850 17.70 20.04 4.34
CA ALA A 850 16.55 20.93 4.30
C ALA A 850 17.03 22.38 4.37
N ALA A 851 16.62 23.20 3.41
CA ALA A 851 16.83 24.63 3.42
C ALA A 851 15.48 25.33 3.38
N MET A 852 15.26 26.31 4.24
CA MET A 852 14.03 27.08 4.29
C MET A 852 14.31 28.58 4.38
N TYR A 853 13.40 29.36 3.83
CA TYR A 853 13.31 30.81 4.02
C TYR A 853 11.84 31.21 4.19
N GLY A 854 11.55 32.00 5.22
CA GLY A 854 10.23 32.53 5.53
C GLY A 854 10.29 34.04 5.68
N TYR A 855 9.30 34.72 5.12
CA TYR A 855 9.04 36.13 5.32
C TYR A 855 7.65 36.32 5.91
N GLN A 856 7.53 37.11 6.96
CA GLN A 856 6.26 37.43 7.60
C GLN A 856 6.25 38.89 8.04
N ARG A 857 5.09 39.53 7.97
CA ARG A 857 4.91 40.91 8.42
C ARG A 857 3.66 40.99 9.28
N ALA A 858 3.86 41.19 10.58
CA ALA A 858 2.82 41.31 11.57
C ALA A 858 2.68 42.76 12.05
N GLN A 859 1.50 43.36 11.88
CA GLN A 859 1.23 44.78 12.17
C GLN A 859 -0.10 44.97 12.90
N ARG A 860 -0.18 45.97 13.77
CA ARG A 860 -1.42 46.38 14.45
C ARG A 860 -2.07 47.53 13.68
N GLY A 861 -3.37 47.44 13.37
CA GLY A 861 -4.07 48.38 12.49
C GLY A 861 -3.90 48.04 11.00
N GLY A 862 -4.85 48.47 10.15
CA GLY A 862 -4.85 48.17 8.71
C GLY A 862 -3.66 48.76 7.94
N ARG A 863 -3.57 48.44 6.63
CA ARG A 863 -2.54 48.97 5.72
C ARG A 863 -2.50 50.51 5.77
N GLY A 864 -1.53 51.06 6.50
CA GLY A 864 -1.26 52.49 6.60
C GLY A 864 -1.47 53.16 7.96
N GLY A 865 -1.88 52.43 9.02
CA GLY A 865 -2.32 53.05 10.29
C GLY A 865 -1.73 52.53 11.60
N GLY A 866 -0.72 51.65 11.62
CA GLY A 866 -0.07 51.26 12.88
C GLY A 866 1.23 50.46 12.76
N GLY A 867 1.91 50.28 13.89
CA GLY A 867 3.26 49.74 13.98
C GLY A 867 3.36 48.22 13.90
N ARG A 868 4.57 47.71 13.65
CA ARG A 868 4.92 46.28 13.73
C ARG A 868 4.62 45.74 15.14
N LEU A 869 4.16 44.49 15.23
CA LEU A 869 4.06 43.79 16.52
C LEU A 869 5.45 43.64 17.14
N ILE A 870 5.50 43.63 18.48
CA ILE A 870 6.73 43.33 19.22
C ILE A 870 7.06 41.84 19.08
N ASN A 871 8.34 41.49 19.24
CA ASN A 871 8.80 40.10 19.20
C ASN A 871 8.48 39.30 17.92
N ALA A 872 8.08 39.97 16.84
CA ALA A 872 7.79 39.33 15.56
C ALA A 872 8.95 39.54 14.56
N PRO A 873 9.81 38.53 14.33
CA PRO A 873 10.85 38.62 13.31
C PRO A 873 10.23 38.61 11.91
N GLU A 874 10.74 39.43 10.98
CA GLU A 874 10.20 39.48 9.62
C GLU A 874 10.82 38.46 8.67
N HIS A 875 12.09 38.09 8.90
CA HIS A 875 12.78 37.08 8.11
C HIS A 875 13.29 35.95 9.01
N LEU A 876 13.05 34.72 8.58
CA LEU A 876 13.53 33.50 9.18
C LEU A 876 14.19 32.67 8.09
N ALA A 877 15.41 32.20 8.31
CA ALA A 877 16.10 31.28 7.40
C ALA A 877 16.68 30.12 8.21
N SER A 878 16.61 28.90 7.67
CA SER A 878 17.28 27.77 8.29
C SER A 878 17.83 26.81 7.25
N PHE A 879 18.99 26.22 7.55
CA PHE A 879 19.57 25.10 6.85
C PHE A 879 19.80 23.98 7.85
N ARG A 880 19.39 22.76 7.51
CA ARG A 880 19.63 21.54 8.29
C ARG A 880 20.19 20.49 7.35
N GLY A 881 21.23 19.80 7.79
CA GLY A 881 21.83 18.71 7.04
C GLY A 881 22.32 17.62 7.97
N VAL A 882 22.04 16.37 7.61
CA VAL A 882 22.56 15.16 8.26
C VAL A 882 23.23 14.31 7.19
N VAL A 883 24.49 13.96 7.41
CA VAL A 883 25.32 13.22 6.48
C VAL A 883 25.97 12.04 7.22
N PRO A 884 25.64 10.78 6.91
CA PRO A 884 26.39 9.63 7.42
C PRO A 884 27.81 9.66 6.85
N VAL A 885 28.80 9.78 7.73
CA VAL A 885 30.24 9.82 7.41
C VAL A 885 30.81 8.40 7.38
N VAL A 886 30.40 7.59 8.34
CA VAL A 886 30.72 6.16 8.42
C VAL A 886 29.42 5.43 8.71
N GLU A 887 29.06 4.46 7.87
CA GLU A 887 27.79 3.74 7.96
C GLU A 887 27.54 3.24 9.39
N ARG A 888 26.42 3.69 9.98
CA ARG A 888 25.99 3.46 11.37
C ARG A 888 26.90 4.01 12.48
N LEU A 889 28.21 4.09 12.27
CA LEU A 889 29.18 4.50 13.28
C LEU A 889 29.20 6.02 13.50
N ALA A 890 29.03 6.83 12.45
CA ALA A 890 29.11 8.29 12.57
C ALA A 890 28.28 9.00 11.50
N ALA A 891 27.44 9.93 11.92
CA ALA A 891 26.71 10.89 11.09
C ALA A 891 27.00 12.31 11.59
N ALA A 892 27.37 13.20 10.66
CA ALA A 892 27.59 14.61 10.92
C ALA A 892 26.30 15.40 10.67
N GLY A 893 25.88 16.19 11.66
CA GLY A 893 24.78 17.14 11.57
C GLY A 893 25.30 18.57 11.48
N LEU A 894 24.65 19.39 10.64
CA LEU A 894 24.84 20.83 10.57
C LEU A 894 23.46 21.49 10.60
N ARG A 895 23.26 22.44 11.51
CA ARG A 895 22.09 23.31 11.53
C ARG A 895 22.55 24.76 11.53
N ILE A 896 21.98 25.60 10.68
CA ILE A 896 22.25 27.05 10.65
C ILE A 896 20.91 27.75 10.69
N ASN A 897 20.72 28.67 11.62
CA ASN A 897 19.51 29.47 11.75
C ASN A 897 19.86 30.95 11.63
N LEU A 898 19.12 31.67 10.80
CA LEU A 898 19.19 33.11 10.64
C LEU A 898 17.87 33.72 11.09
N GLU A 899 17.98 34.74 11.92
CA GLU A 899 16.84 35.47 12.44
C GLU A 899 17.02 36.98 12.27
N ALA A 900 15.98 37.66 11.77
CA ALA A 900 15.96 39.10 11.64
C ALA A 900 15.76 39.83 12.98
N PRO A 901 16.17 41.11 13.06
CA PRO A 901 15.80 42.03 14.13
C PRO A 901 14.32 41.97 14.53
N ARG A 902 14.06 41.94 15.83
CA ARG A 902 12.72 41.98 16.43
C ARG A 902 12.52 43.30 17.15
N ARG A 903 11.32 43.87 17.03
CA ARG A 903 10.94 45.07 17.78
C ARG A 903 10.80 44.75 19.28
N ILE A 904 11.35 45.61 20.13
CA ILE A 904 11.49 45.36 21.58
C ILE A 904 10.32 45.95 22.40
N SER A 905 9.80 47.13 22.03
CA SER A 905 8.77 47.85 22.80
C SER A 905 7.62 48.32 21.91
N ARG A 906 6.44 48.46 22.52
CA ARG A 906 5.22 48.98 21.88
C ARG A 906 5.25 50.50 21.75
N SER A 907 5.77 51.18 22.77
CA SER A 907 5.78 52.64 22.92
C SER A 907 7.12 53.27 22.49
N ALA A 908 8.25 52.62 22.77
CA ALA A 908 9.58 53.10 22.39
C ALA A 908 10.07 52.53 21.04
N GLY A 909 10.97 53.26 20.37
CA GLY A 909 11.71 52.76 19.22
C GLY A 909 12.88 51.87 19.65
N GLY A 910 13.10 50.74 18.97
CA GLY A 910 14.21 49.83 19.27
C GLY A 910 14.00 48.43 18.72
N GLU A 911 15.07 47.82 18.21
CA GLU A 911 15.07 46.46 17.68
C GLU A 911 16.28 45.68 18.22
N THR A 912 16.14 44.36 18.34
CA THR A 912 17.27 43.47 18.58
C THR A 912 18.19 43.42 17.36
N ARG A 913 19.41 42.91 17.52
CA ARG A 913 20.28 42.64 16.37
C ARG A 913 19.85 41.34 15.69
N GLY A 914 20.04 41.27 14.37
CA GLY A 914 19.92 40.00 13.65
C GLY A 914 21.01 39.01 14.11
N ALA A 915 20.71 37.72 14.02
CA ALA A 915 21.59 36.66 14.50
C ALA A 915 21.71 35.52 13.48
N ILE A 916 22.91 34.95 13.38
CA ILE A 916 23.15 33.68 12.70
C ILE A 916 23.75 32.72 13.72
N VAL A 917 23.09 31.59 13.96
CA VAL A 917 23.51 30.57 14.94
C VAL A 917 23.70 29.26 14.19
N ALA A 918 24.89 28.67 14.32
CA ALA A 918 25.23 27.40 13.70
C ALA A 918 25.50 26.34 14.75
N ASP A 919 24.91 25.16 14.60
CA ASP A 919 25.11 23.99 15.45
C ASP A 919 25.72 22.86 14.63
N LEU A 920 26.67 22.15 15.22
CA LEU A 920 27.35 21.00 14.64
C LEU A 920 27.13 19.79 15.54
N THR A 921 26.77 18.65 14.99
CA THR A 921 26.64 17.39 15.75
C THR A 921 27.36 16.24 15.08
N VAL A 922 27.77 15.26 15.89
CA VAL A 922 28.25 13.95 15.45
C VAL A 922 27.53 12.91 16.27
N SER A 923 26.79 12.01 15.63
CA SER A 923 26.05 10.93 16.31
C SER A 923 26.30 9.58 15.66
N GLY A 924 26.13 8.49 16.41
CA GLY A 924 26.43 7.16 15.89
C GLY A 924 26.07 6.02 16.83
N GLU A 925 26.23 4.79 16.35
CA GLU A 925 25.99 3.54 17.09
C GLU A 925 27.27 2.71 17.22
N LEU A 926 27.59 2.33 18.45
CA LEU A 926 28.65 1.39 18.82
C LEU A 926 28.02 0.01 19.07
N GLN A 927 27.86 -0.79 18.02
CA GLN A 927 27.13 -2.07 18.07
C GLN A 927 27.63 -3.03 19.15
N ARG A 928 28.96 -3.13 19.33
CA ARG A 928 29.58 -4.01 20.33
C ARG A 928 29.08 -3.73 21.77
N PHE A 929 28.69 -2.51 22.05
CA PHE A 929 28.26 -2.06 23.38
C PHE A 929 26.76 -1.76 23.45
N HIS A 930 26.01 -2.01 22.37
CA HIS A 930 24.62 -1.58 22.22
C HIS A 930 24.40 -0.11 22.61
N ALA A 931 25.39 0.73 22.32
CA ALA A 931 25.42 2.13 22.74
C ALA A 931 25.24 3.06 21.54
N ARG A 932 24.43 4.10 21.70
CA ARG A 932 24.33 5.26 20.81
C ARG A 932 24.98 6.45 21.49
N TYR A 933 25.68 7.28 20.73
CA TYR A 933 26.20 8.54 21.23
C TYR A 933 25.78 9.71 20.35
N VAL A 934 25.73 10.90 20.94
CA VAL A 934 25.68 12.19 20.24
C VAL A 934 26.63 13.16 20.93
N LEU A 935 27.42 13.86 20.13
CA LEU A 935 28.27 14.97 20.54
C LEU A 935 27.84 16.18 19.72
N GLY A 936 27.72 17.34 20.34
CA GLY A 936 27.28 18.56 19.68
C GLY A 936 28.03 19.79 20.16
N LEU A 937 28.19 20.73 19.24
CA LEU A 937 28.67 22.07 19.47
C LEU A 937 27.59 23.03 19.01
N TYR A 938 26.83 23.56 19.96
CA TYR A 938 25.73 24.47 19.71
C TYR A 938 26.26 25.90 19.70
N ASN A 939 25.72 26.74 18.82
CA ASN A 939 26.25 28.08 18.58
C ASN A 939 27.79 28.07 18.36
N ALA A 940 28.25 27.24 17.42
CA ALA A 940 29.67 27.03 17.09
C ALA A 940 30.44 28.31 16.74
N MET A 941 29.74 29.38 16.36
CA MET A 941 30.32 30.69 16.07
C MET A 941 30.43 31.60 17.31
N ASP A 942 29.93 31.17 18.48
CA ASP A 942 29.77 31.99 19.68
C ASP A 942 29.05 33.32 19.41
N THR A 943 28.01 33.29 18.57
CA THR A 943 27.22 34.47 18.24
C THR A 943 26.51 34.98 19.48
N ARG A 944 26.70 36.26 19.80
CA ARG A 944 26.01 36.94 20.91
C ARG A 944 24.77 37.65 20.39
N TYR A 945 23.60 37.17 20.78
CA TYR A 945 22.30 37.71 20.35
C TYR A 945 21.32 37.79 21.51
N ASP A 946 20.23 38.53 21.30
CA ASP A 946 19.30 38.90 22.35
C ASP A 946 17.84 38.71 21.86
N TYR A 947 16.97 38.26 22.75
CA TYR A 947 15.52 38.24 22.53
C TYR A 947 14.84 39.41 23.25
N PRO A 948 13.72 39.97 22.73
CA PRO A 948 12.95 40.97 23.45
C PRO A 948 12.46 40.46 24.82
N ALA A 949 12.60 41.30 25.85
CA ALA A 949 12.01 41.05 27.17
C ALA A 949 10.75 41.90 27.36
N ALA A 950 9.88 41.47 28.29
CA ALA A 950 8.64 42.18 28.60
C ALA A 950 8.89 43.61 29.13
N GLU A 951 7.92 44.51 28.96
CA GLU A 951 8.05 45.91 29.43
C GLU A 951 8.06 46.02 30.97
N THR A 952 7.51 45.03 31.67
CA THR A 952 7.54 44.93 33.14
C THR A 952 8.89 44.52 33.72
N TYR A 953 9.85 44.10 32.88
CA TYR A 953 11.17 43.67 33.37
C TYR A 953 12.12 44.86 33.48
N LEU A 954 13.08 44.75 34.41
CA LEU A 954 14.19 45.68 34.50
C LEU A 954 15.02 45.74 33.20
N SER A 955 15.00 44.69 32.39
CA SER A 955 15.72 44.60 31.13
C SER A 955 14.84 44.78 29.89
N SER A 956 15.42 45.37 28.85
CA SER A 956 14.76 45.48 27.53
C SER A 956 14.93 44.24 26.66
N THR A 957 16.00 43.46 26.89
CA THR A 957 16.34 42.29 26.07
C THR A 957 17.03 41.22 26.91
N SER A 958 16.76 39.94 26.64
CA SER A 958 17.40 38.81 27.29
C SER A 958 18.54 38.22 26.43
N ARG A 959 19.76 38.19 26.98
CA ARG A 959 20.97 37.69 26.30
C ARG A 959 20.95 36.17 26.21
N GLN A 960 20.95 35.63 25.00
CA GLN A 960 20.95 34.18 24.80
C GLN A 960 22.34 33.55 24.96
N ASN A 961 22.35 32.24 25.20
CA ASN A 961 23.56 31.45 25.40
C ASN A 961 24.54 31.62 24.23
N GLY A 962 25.82 31.75 24.59
CA GLY A 962 26.92 31.66 23.63
C GLY A 962 27.11 30.24 23.14
N ARG A 963 28.35 29.90 22.80
CA ARG A 963 28.73 28.54 22.42
C ARG A 963 28.50 27.58 23.59
N THR A 964 27.83 26.47 23.31
CA THR A 964 27.51 25.43 24.29
C THR A 964 27.77 24.04 23.72
N PHE A 965 27.77 23.03 24.58
CA PHE A 965 28.14 21.67 24.21
C PHE A 965 27.01 20.70 24.52
N LEU A 966 26.91 19.65 23.71
CA LEU A 966 26.03 18.51 23.92
C LEU A 966 26.89 17.25 23.94
N ALA A 967 26.66 16.37 24.89
CA ALA A 967 27.19 15.02 24.87
C ALA A 967 26.19 14.09 25.55
N GLU A 968 25.69 13.07 24.86
CA GLU A 968 24.83 12.04 25.44
C GLU A 968 25.31 10.66 24.98
N ILE A 969 25.30 9.70 25.89
CA ILE A 969 25.40 8.28 25.57
C ILE A 969 24.13 7.57 26.05
N THR A 970 23.51 6.80 25.16
CA THR A 970 22.38 5.92 25.45
C THR A 970 22.83 4.47 25.26
N VAL A 971 22.69 3.64 26.27
CA VAL A 971 22.90 2.19 26.18
C VAL A 971 21.53 1.51 26.15
N SER A 972 21.31 0.63 25.18
CA SER A 972 20.07 -0.13 25.02
C SER A 972 20.33 -1.62 25.25
N TYR A 973 19.41 -2.30 25.91
CA TYR A 973 19.46 -3.73 26.17
C TYR A 973 18.16 -4.39 25.65
N PRO A 974 18.24 -5.45 24.83
CA PRO A 974 17.05 -6.13 24.28
C PRO A 974 16.26 -6.95 25.30
#